data_AF-A0A6H1U1S3-F1
#
_entry.id   AF-A0A6H1U1S3-F1
#
_cell.length_a   1.000
_cell.length_b   1.000
_cell.length_c   1.000
_cell.angle_alpha   90.00
_cell.angle_beta   90.00
_cell.angle_gamma   90.00
#
_symmetry.space_group_name_H-M   'P 1'
#
loop_
_entity.id
_entity.type
_entity.pdbx_description
1 polymer ?
#
loop_
_entity_poly.entity_id
_entity_poly.type
_entity_poly.pdbx_seq_one_letter_code
_entity_poly.pdbx_strand_id
1 'polypeptide(L)'
;MTNQFREEDNPLVPLDYGDILSKLDRLLRDRNPFKVSKKRNKLLANFDAIAAELARQSCQNPLHFNRGVKVATVNFSPGFQRQFPQLINKIQASLKKHLNSLLLDEENLAELVAKFSTDLDSFQELLKLDKTTYKVTEFSDNFEKQSLTIDTDLPGSSSIFKFHKLTITVSQTERFREEVEEAVMNYIGNQNNLDSDEIEELQDIFQSSMRNPASDFNNLQRLVDQESLGKLKREACLLYLEHLLENIHTNQQHVDVIYLRDLIRRLRAIEDYVNDPNKADSDYEVNYAGVAVNYKDFFSRAEAFDSLPIIPLIEGHLGENTDSERGEVEFIFGLKLKLNHPVQAYGKKSVFEYNIDLLNPQSEIHRNNLDDPDRSEAFARKVLYRFFLYYCVFASRLDPSASDYNPDAELEYNAIASFTEKVLPILQGSDETAKQKLFKNTLRGFKKYKVNEKIDRLKNLLKRSIARQSILPAFNRPVYIRLSKGVLQPNIERMFNHIFFQEVVSNNPKQALRYISIVKAGLETDALSCLPARIKIEDLRYFRSPFQEQFNWEYVTSGISTLPVLWRPDTRPCDNFYQNNLKNVPWIIFAYDPMHLKDNLTTPESVFLYKFAWTILAYLSLDIILEYLVSKSFVPQIRLHEGNENNPVVAEKFMANLSKTLAHLFSKNMRSNSQGFRIHTLNQYTATNGLSSLYSVLPKVFSKTSSTREQVAEADRLKKLAIVVVSSRESDAMFRHETRQNRIANLIGEAIGVERSPDGRIRVERLQTFAGKETVRQLYVTPKVLMDTIAHLYADGYQHIVYIAQTPYSSTLHITRTNTDDELYFMSGQLIQYLKQNLDNLTIYPVFFDKYYVRKSQDRGVKSSWAIEDTQELTRLWDDPRQQAVVFFNLLTGSIVGKSNLDNDRFYNGAISYSTLLNIYRGVLDDRNIRQGLIYDGPLKQQILESMALLHFSRFEKNTQRSFKLDPYQTIIGEKSCSALSTFDAMSLGIEFNSLAFLSEVSQVLNKF
;
A
#
# COMPACT_ATOMS: atom_id res chain seq x y z
N MET A 1 -8.69 -14.91 -50.08
CA MET A 1 -9.48 -15.10 -48.85
C MET A 1 -8.69 -14.51 -47.71
N THR A 2 -9.09 -13.31 -47.31
CA THR A 2 -8.48 -12.48 -46.27
C THR A 2 -9.03 -12.95 -44.92
N ASN A 3 -8.15 -13.49 -44.06
CA ASN A 3 -8.52 -13.84 -42.68
C ASN A 3 -8.83 -12.56 -41.91
N GLN A 4 -10.12 -12.30 -41.69
CA GLN A 4 -10.59 -11.37 -40.66
C GLN A 4 -10.29 -12.02 -39.30
N PHE A 5 -9.39 -11.40 -38.54
CA PHE A 5 -9.28 -11.66 -37.10
C PHE A 5 -10.64 -11.33 -36.46
N ARG A 6 -11.32 -12.33 -35.87
CA ARG A 6 -12.55 -12.13 -35.10
C ARG A 6 -12.23 -11.51 -33.74
N GLU A 7 -13.02 -10.53 -33.33
CA GLU A 7 -13.03 -9.88 -32.00
C GLU A 7 -13.43 -10.80 -30.81
N GLU A 8 -13.39 -12.14 -30.96
CA GLU A 8 -13.92 -13.09 -29.97
C GLU A 8 -12.97 -13.39 -28.77
N ASP A 9 -11.77 -12.78 -28.69
CA ASP A 9 -10.75 -13.13 -27.67
C ASP A 9 -10.59 -12.15 -26.49
N ASN A 10 -11.44 -11.11 -26.33
CA ASN A 10 -11.38 -10.24 -25.14
C ASN A 10 -12.24 -10.82 -23.99
N PRO A 11 -11.65 -11.35 -22.90
CA PRO A 11 -12.39 -11.95 -21.80
C PRO A 11 -13.04 -10.92 -20.85
N LEU A 12 -12.86 -9.62 -21.09
CA LEU A 12 -13.46 -8.56 -20.30
C LEU A 12 -14.91 -8.28 -20.75
N VAL A 13 -15.76 -7.94 -19.78
CA VAL A 13 -17.17 -7.64 -20.05
C VAL A 13 -17.29 -6.28 -20.76
N PRO A 14 -17.99 -6.19 -21.91
CA PRO A 14 -18.22 -4.92 -22.59
C PRO A 14 -19.23 -4.05 -21.84
N LEU A 15 -19.05 -2.73 -21.92
CA LEU A 15 -19.82 -1.73 -21.18
C LEU A 15 -20.56 -0.74 -22.09
N ASP A 16 -21.78 -0.36 -21.70
CA ASP A 16 -22.56 0.67 -22.39
C ASP A 16 -23.25 1.63 -21.40
N TYR A 17 -22.77 2.87 -21.33
CA TYR A 17 -23.37 3.92 -20.48
C TYR A 17 -24.37 4.82 -21.24
N GLY A 18 -24.77 4.43 -22.46
CA GLY A 18 -25.54 5.26 -23.38
C GLY A 18 -26.89 5.70 -22.84
N ASP A 19 -27.62 4.81 -22.16
CA ASP A 19 -28.91 5.12 -21.55
C ASP A 19 -28.76 6.15 -20.41
N ILE A 20 -27.77 5.95 -19.53
CA ILE A 20 -27.48 6.84 -18.39
C ILE A 20 -27.10 8.24 -18.89
N LEU A 21 -26.16 8.32 -19.83
CA LEU A 21 -25.68 9.60 -20.38
C LEU A 21 -26.78 10.33 -21.17
N SER A 22 -27.61 9.61 -21.92
CA SER A 22 -28.72 10.20 -22.67
C SER A 22 -29.81 10.76 -21.76
N LYS A 23 -30.13 10.05 -20.67
CA LYS A 23 -31.07 10.54 -19.64
C LYS A 23 -30.50 11.75 -18.89
N LEU A 24 -29.21 11.75 -18.60
CA LEU A 24 -28.53 12.89 -17.99
C LEU A 24 -28.56 14.13 -18.90
N ASP A 25 -28.27 13.98 -20.21
CA ASP A 25 -28.42 15.08 -21.18
C ASP A 25 -29.85 15.62 -21.22
N ARG A 26 -30.86 14.74 -21.23
CA ARG A 26 -32.28 15.14 -21.21
C ARG A 26 -32.61 15.96 -19.96
N LEU A 27 -32.22 15.49 -18.77
CA LEU A 27 -32.44 16.21 -17.51
C LEU A 27 -31.80 17.60 -17.51
N LEU A 28 -30.62 17.74 -18.13
CA LEU A 28 -29.95 19.02 -18.24
C LEU A 28 -30.69 19.97 -19.18
N ARG A 29 -31.34 19.53 -20.26
CA ARG A 29 -32.05 20.45 -21.18
C ARG A 29 -33.14 21.26 -20.47
N ASP A 30 -33.80 20.64 -19.50
CA ASP A 30 -34.95 21.23 -18.81
C ASP A 30 -34.56 21.98 -17.52
N ARG A 31 -33.33 21.79 -17.03
CA ARG A 31 -32.90 22.34 -15.73
C ARG A 31 -31.50 22.93 -15.79
N ASN A 32 -31.43 24.24 -15.53
CA ASN A 32 -30.16 24.91 -15.31
C ASN A 32 -29.64 24.61 -13.88
N PRO A 33 -28.50 23.92 -13.72
CA PRO A 33 -27.94 23.62 -12.40
C PRO A 33 -27.21 24.82 -11.76
N PHE A 34 -27.04 25.92 -12.50
CA PHE A 34 -26.20 27.04 -12.12
C PHE A 34 -27.01 28.26 -11.69
N LYS A 35 -26.50 28.97 -10.68
CA LYS A 35 -27.00 30.28 -10.25
C LYS A 35 -25.84 31.19 -9.90
N VAL A 36 -25.89 32.44 -10.34
CA VAL A 36 -24.89 33.46 -9.99
C VAL A 36 -25.44 34.32 -8.84
N SER A 37 -24.57 34.69 -7.90
CA SER A 37 -24.95 35.56 -6.78
C SER A 37 -25.31 36.98 -7.23
N LYS A 38 -26.03 37.74 -6.40
CA LYS A 38 -26.36 39.15 -6.69
C LYS A 38 -25.13 40.03 -6.97
N LYS A 39 -24.02 39.77 -6.26
CA LYS A 39 -22.73 40.46 -6.46
C LYS A 39 -21.94 39.92 -7.67
N ARG A 40 -22.48 38.90 -8.34
CA ARG A 40 -21.87 38.20 -9.48
C ARG A 40 -20.47 37.67 -9.26
N ASN A 41 -20.07 37.49 -8.00
CA ASN A 41 -18.75 36.97 -7.61
C ASN A 41 -18.81 35.53 -7.09
N LYS A 42 -19.96 34.86 -7.22
CA LYS A 42 -20.11 33.46 -6.83
C LYS A 42 -21.00 32.71 -7.80
N LEU A 43 -20.59 31.51 -8.16
CA LEU A 43 -21.35 30.54 -8.94
C LEU A 43 -21.78 29.40 -8.02
N LEU A 44 -23.08 29.21 -7.85
CA LEU A 44 -23.64 28.01 -7.22
C LEU A 44 -23.93 26.98 -8.30
N ALA A 45 -23.37 25.79 -8.15
CA ALA A 45 -23.67 24.61 -8.95
C ALA A 45 -24.41 23.59 -8.09
N ASN A 46 -25.70 23.39 -8.37
CA ASN A 46 -26.56 22.43 -7.67
C ASN A 46 -26.87 21.25 -8.59
N PHE A 47 -25.99 20.25 -8.55
CA PHE A 47 -26.20 18.98 -9.28
C PHE A 47 -27.00 17.97 -8.48
N ASP A 48 -27.17 18.21 -7.18
CA ASP A 48 -27.81 17.30 -6.24
C ASP A 48 -29.20 16.86 -6.70
N ALA A 49 -30.03 17.84 -7.11
CA ALA A 49 -31.37 17.58 -7.60
C ALA A 49 -31.38 16.78 -8.91
N ILE A 50 -30.43 17.03 -9.82
CA ILE A 50 -30.32 16.32 -11.09
C ILE A 50 -29.87 14.88 -10.85
N ALA A 51 -28.87 14.69 -9.98
CA ALA A 51 -28.35 13.38 -9.61
C ALA A 51 -29.40 12.54 -8.88
N ALA A 52 -30.14 13.14 -7.95
CA ALA A 52 -31.23 12.49 -7.22
C ALA A 52 -32.39 12.09 -8.14
N GLU A 53 -32.69 12.90 -9.16
CA GLU A 53 -33.71 12.55 -10.15
C GLU A 53 -33.27 11.44 -11.08
N LEU A 54 -32.02 11.47 -11.57
CA LEU A 54 -31.47 10.37 -12.35
C LEU A 54 -31.50 9.06 -11.56
N ALA A 55 -31.15 9.11 -10.27
CA ALA A 55 -31.18 7.95 -9.38
C ALA A 55 -32.58 7.36 -9.14
N ARG A 56 -33.66 8.10 -9.45
CA ARG A 56 -35.04 7.61 -9.40
C ARG A 56 -35.53 7.06 -10.74
N GLN A 57 -34.80 7.28 -11.83
CA GLN A 57 -35.13 6.72 -13.13
C GLN A 57 -34.56 5.31 -13.24
N SER A 58 -35.34 4.39 -13.80
CA SER A 58 -34.80 3.08 -14.19
C SER A 58 -33.80 3.28 -15.32
N CYS A 59 -32.56 2.84 -15.16
CA CYS A 59 -31.54 2.88 -16.19
C CYS A 59 -31.08 1.47 -16.55
N GLN A 60 -30.73 1.25 -17.81
CA GLN A 60 -30.10 0.00 -18.20
C GLN A 60 -28.76 -0.14 -17.47
N ASN A 61 -28.52 -1.33 -16.90
CA ASN A 61 -27.23 -1.65 -16.32
C ASN A 61 -26.16 -1.64 -17.43
N PRO A 62 -25.08 -0.85 -17.28
CA PRO A 62 -23.99 -0.82 -18.25
C PRO A 62 -23.33 -2.18 -18.46
N LEU A 63 -23.47 -3.09 -17.49
CA LEU A 63 -23.00 -4.47 -17.54
C LEU A 63 -24.14 -5.40 -17.99
N HIS A 64 -23.90 -6.13 -19.07
CA HIS A 64 -24.80 -7.22 -19.50
C HIS A 64 -24.55 -8.53 -18.74
N PHE A 65 -23.39 -8.69 -18.08
CA PHE A 65 -23.00 -9.89 -17.36
C PHE A 65 -22.16 -9.54 -16.11
N ASN A 66 -22.51 -10.13 -14.96
CA ASN A 66 -21.93 -9.77 -13.66
C ASN A 66 -21.04 -10.87 -13.05
N ARG A 67 -21.19 -12.13 -13.47
CA ARG A 67 -20.61 -13.27 -12.74
C ARG A 67 -19.08 -13.29 -12.91
N GLY A 68 -18.36 -13.20 -11.80
CA GLY A 68 -16.89 -13.25 -11.79
C GLY A 68 -16.21 -11.96 -12.22
N VAL A 69 -16.94 -10.85 -12.36
CA VAL A 69 -16.41 -9.51 -12.60
C VAL A 69 -15.94 -8.92 -11.26
N LYS A 70 -14.75 -8.35 -11.23
CA LYS A 70 -14.19 -7.68 -10.05
C LYS A 70 -14.34 -6.16 -10.16
N VAL A 71 -13.96 -5.59 -11.30
CA VAL A 71 -14.05 -4.16 -11.60
C VAL A 71 -14.41 -4.00 -13.08
N ALA A 72 -15.24 -3.02 -13.42
CA ALA A 72 -15.62 -2.74 -14.80
C ALA A 72 -15.95 -1.24 -14.98
N THR A 73 -15.25 -0.58 -15.91
CA THR A 73 -15.32 0.87 -16.07
C THR A 73 -15.19 1.34 -17.52
N VAL A 74 -14.17 0.92 -18.27
CA VAL A 74 -13.77 1.56 -19.54
C VAL A 74 -13.65 0.60 -20.73
N ASN A 75 -13.95 -0.69 -20.56
CA ASN A 75 -14.06 -1.64 -21.67
C ASN A 75 -15.37 -1.42 -22.45
N PHE A 76 -15.49 -0.29 -23.15
CA PHE A 76 -16.71 0.08 -23.89
C PHE A 76 -17.04 -0.91 -25.01
N SER A 77 -18.33 -1.20 -25.18
CA SER A 77 -18.80 -1.97 -26.34
C SER A 77 -18.44 -1.25 -27.65
N PRO A 78 -18.17 -1.96 -28.76
CA PRO A 78 -17.80 -1.31 -30.02
C PRO A 78 -18.84 -0.28 -30.52
N GLY A 79 -20.12 -0.54 -30.25
CA GLY A 79 -21.21 0.38 -30.55
C GLY A 79 -21.16 1.63 -29.67
N PHE A 80 -21.01 1.46 -28.36
CA PHE A 80 -20.96 2.56 -27.41
C PHE A 80 -19.70 3.42 -27.56
N GLN A 81 -18.55 2.82 -27.85
CA GLN A 81 -17.28 3.53 -28.05
C GLN A 81 -17.38 4.63 -29.12
N ARG A 82 -18.17 4.41 -30.18
CA ARG A 82 -18.41 5.43 -31.24
C ARG A 82 -19.36 6.53 -30.80
N GLN A 83 -20.31 6.22 -29.92
CA GLN A 83 -21.33 7.17 -29.44
C GLN A 83 -20.83 8.01 -28.24
N PHE A 84 -19.93 7.46 -27.44
CA PHE A 84 -19.43 8.07 -26.21
C PHE A 84 -18.94 9.51 -26.41
N PRO A 85 -18.07 9.83 -27.38
CA PRO A 85 -17.62 11.21 -27.60
C PRO A 85 -18.79 12.18 -27.87
N GLN A 86 -19.80 11.74 -28.63
CA GLN A 86 -20.95 12.58 -28.97
C GLN A 86 -21.83 12.88 -27.76
N LEU A 87 -22.05 11.89 -26.89
CA LEU A 87 -22.84 12.05 -25.67
C LEU A 87 -22.14 12.98 -24.66
N ILE A 88 -20.83 12.82 -24.47
CA ILE A 88 -20.04 13.71 -23.62
C ILE A 88 -20.10 15.15 -24.12
N ASN A 89 -19.89 15.38 -25.42
CA ASN A 89 -19.95 16.72 -26.02
C ASN A 89 -21.36 17.34 -25.91
N LYS A 90 -22.45 16.56 -25.99
CA LYS A 90 -23.82 17.06 -25.76
C LYS A 90 -24.02 17.55 -24.34
N ILE A 91 -23.60 16.76 -23.34
CA ILE A 91 -23.69 17.15 -21.93
C ILE A 91 -22.86 18.41 -21.67
N GLN A 92 -21.62 18.47 -22.18
CA GLN A 92 -20.77 19.65 -22.07
C GLN A 92 -21.40 20.89 -22.72
N ALA A 93 -21.97 20.75 -23.93
CA ALA A 93 -22.66 21.83 -24.62
C ALA A 93 -23.90 22.33 -23.85
N SER A 94 -24.68 21.41 -23.26
CA SER A 94 -25.81 21.76 -22.39
C SER A 94 -25.35 22.56 -21.16
N LEU A 95 -24.27 22.14 -20.50
CA LEU A 95 -23.69 22.89 -19.37
C LEU A 95 -23.16 24.26 -19.80
N LYS A 96 -22.45 24.36 -20.93
CA LYS A 96 -21.92 25.63 -21.47
C LYS A 96 -23.06 26.59 -21.84
N LYS A 97 -24.14 26.08 -22.43
CA LYS A 97 -25.37 26.85 -22.71
C LYS A 97 -25.97 27.42 -21.42
N HIS A 98 -26.04 26.63 -20.36
CA HIS A 98 -26.55 27.08 -19.06
C HIS A 98 -25.68 28.14 -18.41
N LEU A 99 -24.34 28.01 -18.49
CA LEU A 99 -23.43 29.05 -18.03
C LEU A 99 -23.60 30.35 -18.84
N ASN A 100 -23.72 30.24 -20.16
CA ASN A 100 -23.94 31.40 -21.04
C ASN A 100 -25.27 32.10 -20.75
N SER A 101 -26.32 31.38 -20.33
CA SER A 101 -27.61 31.98 -19.95
C SER A 101 -27.56 32.86 -18.71
N LEU A 102 -26.44 32.84 -17.96
CA LEU A 102 -26.24 33.66 -16.76
C LEU A 102 -25.54 34.98 -17.07
N LEU A 103 -25.04 35.16 -18.30
CA LEU A 103 -24.33 36.35 -18.77
C LEU A 103 -25.31 37.53 -18.89
N LEU A 104 -24.77 38.74 -18.74
CA LEU A 104 -25.45 39.98 -19.13
C LEU A 104 -25.21 40.26 -20.63
N ASP A 105 -26.03 41.12 -21.25
CA ASP A 105 -26.07 41.31 -22.73
C ASP A 105 -24.70 41.65 -23.38
N GLU A 106 -23.77 42.25 -22.65
CA GLU A 106 -22.41 42.59 -23.12
C GLU A 106 -21.29 41.73 -22.47
N GLU A 107 -21.62 40.84 -21.54
CA GLU A 107 -20.63 40.04 -20.78
C GLU A 107 -20.34 38.71 -21.49
N ASN A 108 -19.07 38.33 -21.60
CA ASN A 108 -18.69 37.00 -22.06
C ASN A 108 -18.31 36.06 -20.89
N LEU A 109 -18.19 34.76 -21.18
CA LEU A 109 -17.90 33.77 -20.14
C LEU A 109 -16.52 33.97 -19.48
N ALA A 110 -15.52 34.47 -20.20
CA ALA A 110 -14.20 34.76 -19.62
C ALA A 110 -14.29 35.88 -18.57
N GLU A 111 -15.04 36.94 -18.85
CA GLU A 111 -15.31 38.03 -17.91
C GLU A 111 -16.10 37.57 -16.68
N LEU A 112 -17.08 36.69 -16.86
CA LEU A 112 -17.82 36.10 -15.75
C LEU A 112 -16.90 35.23 -14.87
N VAL A 113 -16.07 34.38 -15.48
CA VAL A 113 -15.11 33.53 -14.76
C VAL A 113 -14.08 34.37 -14.00
N ALA A 114 -13.61 35.47 -14.58
CA ALA A 114 -12.69 36.40 -13.92
C ALA A 114 -13.28 36.97 -12.61
N LYS A 115 -14.61 37.15 -12.53
CA LYS A 115 -15.31 37.61 -11.31
C LYS A 115 -15.36 36.56 -10.19
N PHE A 116 -15.12 35.29 -10.53
CA PHE A 116 -14.99 34.19 -9.55
C PHE A 116 -13.56 33.97 -9.10
N SER A 117 -12.59 34.60 -9.77
CA SER A 117 -11.17 34.49 -9.49
C SER A 117 -10.63 35.71 -8.76
N THR A 118 -9.48 35.56 -8.11
CA THR A 118 -8.75 36.64 -7.45
C THR A 118 -7.26 36.30 -7.44
N ASP A 119 -6.36 37.24 -7.15
CA ASP A 119 -4.96 36.89 -6.92
C ASP A 119 -4.79 36.12 -5.59
N LEU A 120 -3.70 35.35 -5.47
CA LEU A 120 -3.45 34.52 -4.31
C LEU A 120 -3.35 35.32 -2.99
N ASP A 121 -2.82 36.54 -3.01
CA ASP A 121 -2.66 37.34 -1.80
C ASP A 121 -4.04 37.81 -1.31
N SER A 122 -4.88 38.34 -2.20
CA SER A 122 -6.28 38.65 -1.91
C SER A 122 -7.06 37.44 -1.40
N PHE A 123 -6.88 36.26 -2.01
CA PHE A 123 -7.53 35.02 -1.53
C PHE A 123 -7.15 34.70 -0.07
N GLN A 124 -5.86 34.78 0.27
CA GLN A 124 -5.38 34.50 1.62
C GLN A 124 -5.92 35.48 2.66
N GLU A 125 -6.15 36.74 2.29
CA GLU A 125 -6.73 37.75 3.18
C GLU A 125 -8.23 37.57 3.39
N LEU A 126 -8.94 37.17 2.33
CA LEU A 126 -10.38 36.93 2.36
C LEU A 126 -10.72 35.62 3.06
N LEU A 127 -9.87 34.59 2.96
CA LEU A 127 -10.10 33.27 3.53
C LEU A 127 -9.84 33.26 5.04
N LYS A 128 -10.92 33.17 5.83
CA LYS A 128 -10.87 33.06 7.28
C LYS A 128 -11.53 31.77 7.73
N LEU A 129 -10.82 30.94 8.50
CA LEU A 129 -11.34 29.69 9.05
C LEU A 129 -11.26 29.74 10.57
N ASP A 130 -12.40 29.87 11.26
CA ASP A 130 -12.46 30.00 12.72
C ASP A 130 -11.53 31.12 13.24
N LYS A 131 -11.70 32.33 12.66
CA LYS A 131 -10.86 33.52 12.91
C LYS A 131 -9.37 33.35 12.59
N THR A 132 -8.97 32.21 12.03
CA THR A 132 -7.59 31.95 11.62
C THR A 132 -7.39 32.46 10.20
N THR A 133 -6.41 33.35 10.04
CA THR A 133 -5.83 33.70 8.75
C THR A 133 -4.52 32.92 8.62
N TYR A 134 -4.34 32.20 7.52
CA TYR A 134 -3.05 31.58 7.18
C TYR A 134 -2.50 32.29 5.95
N LYS A 135 -1.47 33.10 6.16
CA LYS A 135 -0.66 33.61 5.08
C LYS A 135 0.49 32.64 4.84
N VAL A 136 0.58 32.20 3.60
CA VAL A 136 1.74 31.58 2.98
C VAL A 136 2.86 32.61 3.06
N THR A 137 3.70 32.54 4.11
CA THR A 137 4.72 33.57 4.36
C THR A 137 5.90 33.45 3.41
N GLU A 138 6.55 34.60 3.16
CA GLU A 138 7.75 34.77 2.31
C GLU A 138 9.02 34.15 2.91
N PHE A 139 9.02 33.68 4.15
CA PHE A 139 10.22 33.04 4.69
C PHE A 139 9.91 32.07 5.82
N SER A 140 10.60 30.94 5.82
CA SER A 140 10.65 30.01 6.94
C SER A 140 12.09 29.65 7.24
N ASP A 141 12.51 29.94 8.47
CA ASP A 141 13.84 29.62 8.95
C ASP A 141 13.99 28.14 9.35
N ASN A 142 15.22 27.64 9.17
CA ASN A 142 15.84 26.53 9.89
C ASN A 142 15.34 25.10 9.57
N PHE A 143 15.39 24.70 8.30
CA PHE A 143 15.32 23.28 7.95
C PHE A 143 16.70 22.66 8.06
N GLU A 144 16.87 21.82 9.06
CA GLU A 144 18.13 21.10 9.27
C GLU A 144 18.02 19.67 8.72
N LYS A 145 18.93 19.34 7.80
CA LYS A 145 19.26 17.97 7.44
C LYS A 145 20.58 17.59 8.11
N GLN A 146 20.52 16.62 9.02
CA GLN A 146 21.68 16.07 9.70
C GLN A 146 22.00 14.68 9.15
N SER A 147 23.23 14.50 8.65
CA SER A 147 23.66 13.20 8.16
C SER A 147 23.92 12.24 9.33
N LEU A 148 23.62 10.98 9.11
CA LEU A 148 23.89 9.86 9.99
C LEU A 148 24.85 8.90 9.29
N THR A 149 25.65 8.20 10.09
CA THR A 149 26.53 7.12 9.65
C THR A 149 26.29 5.87 10.49
N ILE A 150 26.68 4.71 9.96
CA ILE A 150 26.76 3.46 10.71
C ILE A 150 28.24 3.26 11.07
N ASP A 151 28.53 3.07 12.35
CA ASP A 151 29.88 2.86 12.85
C ASP A 151 29.85 1.75 13.89
N THR A 152 30.53 0.65 13.61
CA THR A 152 30.57 -0.53 14.50
C THR A 152 31.47 -0.34 15.71
N ASP A 153 32.35 0.66 15.69
CA ASP A 153 33.36 0.87 16.72
C ASP A 153 32.88 1.81 17.82
N LEU A 154 31.80 2.57 17.57
CA LEU A 154 31.18 3.45 18.55
C LEU A 154 30.25 2.71 19.53
N PRO A 155 30.27 3.05 20.82
CA PRO A 155 29.40 2.42 21.80
C PRO A 155 27.93 2.74 21.53
N GLY A 156 27.04 1.76 21.62
CA GLY A 156 25.60 1.95 21.34
C GLY A 156 24.91 3.04 22.18
N SER A 157 25.47 3.44 23.32
CA SER A 157 25.00 4.56 24.15
C SER A 157 25.10 5.93 23.46
N SER A 158 26.01 6.11 22.50
CA SER A 158 26.13 7.35 21.72
C SER A 158 25.25 7.37 20.46
N SER A 159 24.54 6.27 20.15
CA SER A 159 23.66 6.19 18.99
C SER A 159 22.45 7.12 19.09
N ILE A 160 22.02 7.68 17.95
CA ILE A 160 20.79 8.47 17.83
C ILE A 160 19.61 7.53 17.62
N PHE A 161 19.79 6.53 16.75
CA PHE A 161 18.77 5.56 16.39
C PHE A 161 19.33 4.13 16.42
N LYS A 162 18.41 3.20 16.64
CA LYS A 162 18.61 1.75 16.69
C LYS A 162 17.72 1.08 15.67
N PHE A 163 18.26 0.14 14.91
CA PHE A 163 17.57 -0.62 13.88
C PHE A 163 17.90 -2.10 14.01
N HIS A 164 16.87 -2.96 13.96
CA HIS A 164 17.09 -4.41 13.88
C HIS A 164 16.91 -4.85 12.43
N LYS A 165 18.00 -5.31 11.83
CA LYS A 165 18.04 -5.82 10.46
C LYS A 165 17.84 -7.34 10.48
N LEU A 166 17.03 -7.84 9.55
CA LEU A 166 16.87 -9.26 9.25
C LEU A 166 17.44 -9.53 7.87
N THR A 167 18.27 -10.56 7.76
CA THR A 167 18.73 -11.11 6.48
C THR A 167 18.33 -12.58 6.41
N ILE A 168 17.68 -12.98 5.31
CA ILE A 168 17.36 -14.37 5.00
C ILE A 168 18.13 -14.74 3.73
N THR A 169 19.01 -15.73 3.82
CA THR A 169 19.71 -16.29 2.65
C THR A 169 19.16 -17.69 2.38
N VAL A 170 18.82 -18.01 1.13
CA VAL A 170 18.48 -19.37 0.67
C VAL A 170 19.53 -19.77 -0.34
N SER A 171 20.11 -20.97 -0.20
CA SER A 171 21.17 -21.46 -1.08
C SER A 171 20.68 -22.66 -1.89
N GLN A 172 21.39 -22.99 -2.97
CA GLN A 172 21.11 -24.12 -3.88
C GLN A 172 19.75 -24.05 -4.61
N THR A 173 19.21 -22.84 -4.82
CA THR A 173 17.89 -22.67 -5.47
C THR A 173 17.85 -23.18 -6.91
N GLU A 174 18.98 -23.09 -7.63
CA GLU A 174 19.12 -23.55 -9.02
C GLU A 174 19.06 -25.08 -9.18
N ARG A 175 19.49 -25.83 -8.15
CA ARG A 175 19.52 -27.31 -8.18
C ARG A 175 18.24 -27.94 -7.68
N PHE A 176 17.35 -27.15 -7.08
CA PHE A 176 16.12 -27.66 -6.46
C PHE A 176 15.27 -28.49 -7.42
N ARG A 177 15.16 -28.04 -8.69
CA ARG A 177 14.37 -28.74 -9.70
C ARG A 177 14.92 -30.14 -9.96
N GLU A 178 16.23 -30.24 -10.18
CA GLU A 178 16.94 -31.50 -10.43
C GLU A 178 16.85 -32.42 -9.22
N GLU A 179 17.03 -31.89 -8.00
CA GLU A 179 16.94 -32.68 -6.76
C GLU A 179 15.54 -33.28 -6.55
N VAL A 180 14.47 -32.52 -6.82
CA VAL A 180 13.10 -33.05 -6.70
C VAL A 180 12.83 -34.08 -7.80
N GLU A 181 13.32 -33.87 -9.02
CA GLU A 181 13.22 -34.84 -10.11
C GLU A 181 13.90 -36.16 -9.72
N GLU A 182 15.16 -36.13 -9.32
CA GLU A 182 15.92 -37.30 -8.86
C GLU A 182 15.23 -37.99 -7.67
N ALA A 183 14.69 -37.22 -6.73
CA ALA A 183 14.00 -37.78 -5.57
C ALA A 183 12.70 -38.53 -5.96
N VAL A 184 11.94 -38.01 -6.94
CA VAL A 184 10.76 -38.70 -7.48
C VAL A 184 11.18 -39.95 -8.26
N MET A 185 12.23 -39.87 -9.08
CA MET A 185 12.74 -41.03 -9.81
C MET A 185 13.21 -42.15 -8.89
N ASN A 186 13.92 -41.78 -7.82
CA ASN A 186 14.32 -42.73 -6.78
C ASN A 186 13.11 -43.31 -6.03
N TYR A 187 12.05 -42.53 -5.82
CA TYR A 187 10.82 -43.05 -5.22
C TYR A 187 10.14 -44.10 -6.11
N ILE A 188 10.11 -43.87 -7.43
CA ILE A 188 9.58 -44.83 -8.41
C ILE A 188 10.47 -46.10 -8.44
N GLY A 189 11.79 -45.94 -8.53
CA GLY A 189 12.74 -47.06 -8.62
C GLY A 189 12.84 -47.92 -7.37
N ASN A 190 12.41 -47.41 -6.21
CA ASN A 190 12.39 -48.16 -4.94
C ASN A 190 11.02 -48.81 -4.64
N GLN A 191 10.09 -48.85 -5.59
CA GLN A 191 8.82 -49.57 -5.43
C GLN A 191 9.06 -51.08 -5.54
N ASN A 192 8.94 -51.79 -4.43
CA ASN A 192 9.22 -53.24 -4.35
C ASN A 192 8.26 -54.13 -5.17
N ASN A 193 7.19 -53.57 -5.73
CA ASN A 193 6.11 -54.32 -6.40
C ASN A 193 6.11 -54.15 -7.93
N LEU A 194 7.11 -53.49 -8.50
CA LEU A 194 7.22 -53.24 -9.94
C LEU A 194 8.41 -53.97 -10.55
N ASP A 195 8.27 -54.42 -11.79
CA ASP A 195 9.40 -54.92 -12.58
C ASP A 195 10.19 -53.79 -13.26
N SER A 196 11.28 -54.14 -13.95
CA SER A 196 12.15 -53.15 -14.60
C SER A 196 11.43 -52.35 -15.69
N ASP A 197 10.52 -52.99 -16.41
CA ASP A 197 9.85 -52.40 -17.57
C ASP A 197 8.76 -51.44 -17.09
N GLU A 198 8.04 -51.82 -16.02
CA GLU A 198 7.07 -50.96 -15.32
C GLU A 198 7.73 -49.74 -14.66
N ILE A 199 8.94 -49.89 -14.11
CA ILE A 199 9.72 -48.77 -13.55
C ILE A 199 10.14 -47.80 -14.67
N GLU A 200 10.67 -48.32 -15.79
CA GLU A 200 11.08 -47.50 -16.93
C GLU A 200 9.87 -46.75 -17.54
N GLU A 201 8.73 -47.42 -17.69
CA GLU A 201 7.48 -46.80 -18.17
C GLU A 201 7.03 -45.65 -17.26
N LEU A 202 7.01 -45.83 -15.94
CA LEU A 202 6.62 -44.76 -15.01
C LEU A 202 7.59 -43.57 -15.02
N GLN A 203 8.89 -43.83 -15.16
CA GLN A 203 9.91 -42.79 -15.29
C GLN A 203 9.70 -41.98 -16.58
N ASP A 204 9.42 -42.64 -17.70
CA ASP A 204 9.11 -42.00 -18.99
C ASP A 204 7.82 -41.17 -18.93
N ILE A 205 6.78 -41.69 -18.29
CA ILE A 205 5.51 -40.97 -18.05
C ILE A 205 5.77 -39.70 -17.22
N PHE A 206 6.55 -39.82 -16.14
CA PHE A 206 6.87 -38.68 -15.28
C PHE A 206 7.67 -37.60 -16.05
N GLN A 207 8.73 -37.96 -16.76
CA GLN A 207 9.51 -37.02 -17.57
C GLN A 207 8.67 -36.35 -18.65
N SER A 208 7.80 -37.12 -19.31
CA SER A 208 6.86 -36.58 -20.31
C SER A 208 5.91 -35.54 -19.69
N SER A 209 5.44 -35.77 -18.45
CA SER A 209 4.56 -34.84 -17.74
C SER A 209 5.25 -33.51 -17.40
N MET A 210 6.56 -33.51 -17.14
CA MET A 210 7.32 -32.30 -16.78
C MET A 210 7.38 -31.27 -17.91
N ARG A 211 7.21 -31.70 -19.17
CA ARG A 211 7.17 -30.82 -20.35
C ARG A 211 5.93 -29.94 -20.40
N ASN A 212 4.85 -30.32 -19.69
CA ASN A 212 3.65 -29.51 -19.59
C ASN A 212 3.81 -28.43 -18.50
N PRO A 213 3.76 -27.12 -18.82
CA PRO A 213 3.87 -26.05 -17.83
C PRO A 213 2.81 -26.06 -16.73
N ALA A 214 1.67 -26.73 -16.96
CA ALA A 214 0.58 -26.87 -16.00
C ALA A 214 0.63 -28.18 -15.17
N SER A 215 1.68 -28.99 -15.33
CA SER A 215 1.83 -30.24 -14.57
C SER A 215 1.98 -30.00 -13.06
N ASP A 216 1.61 -31.02 -12.27
CA ASP A 216 1.71 -30.96 -10.82
C ASP A 216 3.15 -30.73 -10.33
N PHE A 217 4.13 -31.26 -11.04
CA PHE A 217 5.54 -30.98 -10.78
C PHE A 217 5.84 -29.47 -10.90
N ASN A 218 5.44 -28.84 -12.00
CA ASN A 218 5.64 -27.41 -12.22
C ASN A 218 4.79 -26.55 -11.26
N ASN A 219 3.61 -27.02 -10.85
CA ASN A 219 2.78 -26.39 -9.82
C ASN A 219 3.48 -26.39 -8.45
N LEU A 220 4.07 -27.53 -8.07
CA LEU A 220 4.79 -27.68 -6.81
C LEU A 220 6.07 -26.83 -6.78
N GLN A 221 6.83 -26.81 -7.87
CA GLN A 221 7.99 -25.93 -8.03
C GLN A 221 7.61 -24.45 -7.84
N ARG A 222 6.56 -23.98 -8.51
CA ARG A 222 6.05 -22.60 -8.35
C ARG A 222 5.59 -22.30 -6.93
N LEU A 223 5.00 -23.28 -6.26
CA LEU A 223 4.55 -23.12 -4.88
C LEU A 223 5.73 -22.93 -3.91
N VAL A 224 6.76 -23.78 -4.02
CA VAL A 224 7.99 -23.65 -3.23
C VAL A 224 8.63 -22.29 -3.52
N ASP A 225 8.73 -21.92 -4.79
CA ASP A 225 9.30 -20.65 -5.23
C ASP A 225 8.58 -19.45 -4.59
N GLN A 226 7.25 -19.39 -4.67
CA GLN A 226 6.46 -18.20 -4.31
C GLN A 226 6.15 -18.04 -2.81
N GLU A 227 6.12 -19.14 -2.05
CA GLU A 227 5.53 -19.14 -0.70
C GLU A 227 6.55 -19.49 0.41
N SER A 228 7.73 -20.04 0.07
CA SER A 228 8.73 -20.45 1.07
C SER A 228 9.31 -19.31 1.87
N LEU A 229 9.53 -18.15 1.24
CA LEU A 229 10.00 -16.94 1.92
C LEU A 229 9.02 -16.52 3.04
N GLY A 230 7.71 -16.71 2.82
CA GLY A 230 6.69 -16.45 3.84
C GLY A 230 6.86 -17.31 5.09
N LYS A 231 7.20 -18.60 4.91
CA LYS A 231 7.49 -19.52 6.02
C LYS A 231 8.80 -19.19 6.73
N LEU A 232 9.85 -18.83 5.98
CA LEU A 232 11.12 -18.38 6.55
C LEU A 232 10.96 -17.09 7.37
N LYS A 233 10.14 -16.14 6.90
CA LYS A 233 9.78 -14.93 7.65
C LYS A 233 9.10 -15.26 8.98
N ARG A 234 8.19 -16.23 8.98
CA ARG A 234 7.53 -16.71 10.22
C ARG A 234 8.54 -17.31 11.20
N GLU A 235 9.45 -18.16 10.72
CA GLU A 235 10.52 -18.71 11.54
C GLU A 235 11.44 -17.61 12.09
N ALA A 236 11.80 -16.63 11.26
CA ALA A 236 12.61 -15.47 11.69
C ALA A 236 11.94 -14.68 12.82
N CYS A 237 10.60 -14.55 12.82
CA CYS A 237 9.88 -13.94 13.94
C CYS A 237 10.06 -14.74 15.24
N LEU A 238 9.99 -16.07 15.21
CA LEU A 238 10.20 -16.90 16.40
C LEU A 238 11.65 -16.81 16.90
N LEU A 239 12.62 -16.93 15.98
CA LEU A 239 14.04 -16.78 16.27
C LEU A 239 14.38 -15.40 16.83
N TYR A 240 13.69 -14.34 16.40
CA TYR A 240 13.88 -13.00 16.97
C TYR A 240 13.39 -12.92 18.42
N LEU A 241 12.27 -13.55 18.76
CA LEU A 241 11.82 -13.62 20.16
C LEU A 241 12.80 -14.42 21.04
N GLU A 242 13.33 -15.53 20.52
CA GLU A 242 14.37 -16.34 21.17
C GLU A 242 15.65 -15.51 21.38
N HIS A 243 16.09 -14.79 20.36
CA HIS A 243 17.25 -13.90 20.45
C HIS A 243 17.07 -12.80 21.49
N LEU A 244 15.86 -12.19 21.58
CA LEU A 244 15.55 -11.24 22.64
C LEU A 244 15.59 -11.92 24.02
N LEU A 245 15.01 -13.11 24.16
CA LEU A 245 15.01 -13.87 25.42
C LEU A 245 16.44 -14.15 25.91
N GLU A 246 17.31 -14.65 25.04
CA GLU A 246 18.72 -14.93 25.33
C GLU A 246 19.46 -13.69 25.88
N ASN A 247 19.11 -12.50 25.40
CA ASN A 247 19.80 -11.25 25.72
C ASN A 247 19.11 -10.39 26.81
N ILE A 248 18.01 -10.86 27.40
CA ILE A 248 17.36 -10.16 28.52
C ILE A 248 18.13 -10.37 29.85
N HIS A 249 18.94 -11.42 29.95
CA HIS A 249 19.64 -11.81 31.18
C HIS A 249 21.00 -11.15 31.34
N THR A 250 21.16 -10.28 32.35
CA THR A 250 22.47 -10.08 33.01
C THR A 250 22.46 -9.37 34.36
N ASN A 251 21.39 -8.71 34.86
CA ASN A 251 21.46 -8.10 36.21
C ASN A 251 20.21 -8.13 37.12
N GLN A 252 19.02 -8.52 36.64
CA GLN A 252 17.85 -8.79 37.50
C GLN A 252 16.97 -9.85 36.82
N GLN A 253 16.68 -10.97 37.47
CA GLN A 253 15.68 -11.94 36.99
C GLN A 253 14.29 -11.28 37.07
N HIS A 254 13.88 -10.62 35.99
CA HIS A 254 12.58 -9.98 35.93
C HIS A 254 11.50 -11.06 35.79
N VAL A 255 10.57 -11.14 36.75
CA VAL A 255 9.50 -12.15 36.79
C VAL A 255 8.70 -12.24 35.48
N ASP A 256 8.48 -11.10 34.83
CA ASP A 256 7.76 -11.03 33.54
C ASP A 256 8.43 -11.78 32.38
N VAL A 257 9.71 -12.18 32.48
CA VAL A 257 10.39 -13.00 31.44
C VAL A 257 9.64 -14.29 31.17
N ILE A 258 8.92 -14.80 32.17
CA ILE A 258 8.13 -16.02 32.03
C ILE A 258 7.09 -15.92 30.91
N TYR A 259 6.49 -14.74 30.70
CA TYR A 259 5.48 -14.56 29.65
C TYR A 259 6.09 -14.58 28.25
N LEU A 260 7.36 -14.17 28.09
CA LEU A 260 8.08 -14.31 26.83
C LEU A 260 8.44 -15.77 26.55
N ARG A 261 8.94 -16.47 27.58
CA ARG A 261 9.22 -17.93 27.51
C ARG A 261 7.96 -18.70 27.14
N ASP A 262 6.84 -18.39 27.80
CA ASP A 262 5.56 -19.06 27.57
C ASP A 262 5.00 -18.77 26.17
N LEU A 263 5.12 -17.52 25.68
CA LEU A 263 4.74 -17.17 24.31
C LEU A 263 5.55 -17.98 23.29
N ILE A 264 6.88 -18.01 23.39
CA ILE A 264 7.75 -18.77 22.46
C ILE A 264 7.38 -20.25 22.51
N ARG A 265 7.28 -20.83 23.73
CA ARG A 265 6.91 -22.23 23.94
C ARG A 265 5.58 -22.59 23.27
N ARG A 266 4.55 -21.76 23.42
CA ARG A 266 3.23 -22.00 22.85
C ARG A 266 3.19 -21.85 21.34
N LEU A 267 3.93 -20.89 20.77
CA LEU A 267 4.03 -20.74 19.33
C LEU A 267 4.76 -21.94 18.70
N ARG A 268 5.85 -22.42 19.31
CA ARG A 268 6.52 -23.66 18.90
C ARG A 268 5.58 -24.87 19.01
N ALA A 269 4.84 -25.01 20.10
CA ALA A 269 3.89 -26.11 20.27
C ALA A 269 2.74 -26.08 19.24
N ILE A 270 2.33 -24.90 18.74
CA ILE A 270 1.38 -24.79 17.63
C ILE A 270 2.02 -25.31 16.34
N GLU A 271 3.25 -24.91 16.02
CA GLU A 271 3.98 -25.41 14.84
C GLU A 271 4.15 -26.93 14.90
N ASP A 272 4.54 -27.48 16.04
CA ASP A 272 4.68 -28.93 16.23
C ASP A 272 3.34 -29.65 16.05
N TYR A 273 2.24 -29.08 16.58
CA TYR A 273 0.91 -29.66 16.47
C TYR A 273 0.38 -29.71 15.03
N VAL A 274 0.55 -28.63 14.25
CA VAL A 274 0.04 -28.56 12.86
C VAL A 274 0.92 -29.30 11.86
N ASN A 275 2.19 -29.59 12.21
CA ASN A 275 3.13 -30.34 11.39
C ASN A 275 3.36 -31.78 11.89
N ASP A 276 2.50 -32.30 12.79
CA ASP A 276 2.63 -33.67 13.32
C ASP A 276 2.45 -34.71 12.19
N PRO A 277 3.50 -35.49 11.86
CA PRO A 277 3.45 -36.45 10.76
C PRO A 277 2.54 -37.65 11.06
N ASN A 278 2.13 -37.85 12.32
CA ASN A 278 1.30 -38.99 12.72
C ASN A 278 -0.21 -38.70 12.63
N LYS A 279 -0.60 -37.49 12.23
CA LYS A 279 -2.01 -37.08 12.13
C LYS A 279 -2.45 -36.92 10.69
N ALA A 280 -3.63 -37.43 10.38
CA ALA A 280 -4.26 -37.24 9.10
C ALA A 280 -4.81 -35.82 8.98
N ASP A 281 -4.96 -35.32 7.75
CA ASP A 281 -5.47 -33.97 7.54
C ASP A 281 -6.91 -33.79 8.08
N SER A 282 -7.72 -34.85 8.07
CA SER A 282 -9.07 -34.87 8.67
C SER A 282 -9.08 -34.58 10.17
N ASP A 283 -7.99 -34.86 10.89
CA ASP A 283 -7.89 -34.62 12.34
C ASP A 283 -7.92 -33.13 12.69
N TYR A 284 -7.68 -32.26 11.71
CA TYR A 284 -7.62 -30.81 11.84
C TYR A 284 -8.87 -30.10 11.32
N GLU A 285 -9.87 -30.83 10.83
CA GLU A 285 -11.11 -30.26 10.32
C GLU A 285 -12.01 -29.82 11.47
N VAL A 286 -12.50 -28.59 11.39
CA VAL A 286 -13.45 -28.01 12.33
C VAL A 286 -14.48 -27.15 11.60
N ASN A 287 -15.62 -26.89 12.23
CA ASN A 287 -16.67 -26.10 11.59
C ASN A 287 -17.38 -25.14 12.55
N TYR A 288 -17.89 -24.03 12.01
CA TYR A 288 -18.72 -23.03 12.71
C TYR A 288 -19.60 -22.30 11.72
N ALA A 289 -20.86 -22.04 12.10
CA ALA A 289 -21.83 -21.33 11.25
C ALA A 289 -21.97 -21.91 9.83
N GLY A 290 -21.93 -23.25 9.71
CA GLY A 290 -22.05 -23.96 8.43
C GLY A 290 -20.79 -23.99 7.57
N VAL A 291 -19.65 -23.49 8.07
CA VAL A 291 -18.40 -23.40 7.31
C VAL A 291 -17.33 -24.29 7.94
N ALA A 292 -16.71 -25.14 7.11
CA ALA A 292 -15.60 -26.00 7.50
C ALA A 292 -14.24 -25.39 7.14
N VAL A 293 -13.26 -25.60 8.02
CA VAL A 293 -11.86 -25.23 7.80
C VAL A 293 -10.94 -26.33 8.32
N ASN A 294 -9.77 -26.44 7.69
CA ASN A 294 -8.67 -27.26 8.18
C ASN A 294 -7.63 -26.34 8.84
N TYR A 295 -7.28 -26.59 10.10
CA TYR A 295 -6.29 -25.74 10.78
C TYR A 295 -4.90 -25.77 10.13
N LYS A 296 -4.47 -26.92 9.59
CA LYS A 296 -3.18 -27.06 8.90
C LYS A 296 -3.08 -26.15 7.68
N ASP A 297 -4.18 -25.93 6.96
CA ASP A 297 -4.23 -25.03 5.80
C ASP A 297 -4.07 -23.55 6.13
N PHE A 298 -4.51 -23.12 7.32
CA PHE A 298 -4.36 -21.73 7.73
C PHE A 298 -2.97 -21.49 8.34
N PHE A 299 -2.54 -22.38 9.22
CA PHE A 299 -1.24 -22.28 9.88
C PHE A 299 -0.06 -22.66 8.96
N SER A 300 -0.31 -23.11 7.74
CA SER A 300 0.74 -23.20 6.70
C SER A 300 1.11 -21.85 6.10
N ARG A 301 0.26 -20.82 6.23
CA ARG A 301 0.43 -19.47 5.66
C ARG A 301 1.34 -18.57 6.49
N ALA A 302 1.91 -17.55 5.84
CA ALA A 302 2.87 -16.64 6.48
C ALA A 302 2.22 -15.77 7.58
N GLU A 303 1.00 -15.30 7.35
CA GLU A 303 0.26 -14.34 8.18
C GLU A 303 -0.47 -14.98 9.39
N ALA A 304 -0.26 -16.27 9.64
CA ALA A 304 -1.04 -17.04 10.62
C ALA A 304 -1.00 -16.44 12.05
N PHE A 305 0.09 -15.76 12.42
CA PHE A 305 0.29 -15.16 13.74
C PHE A 305 -0.01 -13.65 13.81
N ASP A 306 -0.36 -13.01 12.69
CA ASP A 306 -0.48 -11.54 12.59
C ASP A 306 -1.59 -10.97 13.47
N SER A 307 -2.57 -11.78 13.87
CA SER A 307 -3.66 -11.36 14.76
C SER A 307 -3.27 -11.27 16.24
N LEU A 308 -2.07 -11.73 16.63
CA LEU A 308 -1.59 -11.65 18.00
C LEU A 308 -1.34 -10.20 18.44
N PRO A 309 -1.54 -9.88 19.73
CA PRO A 309 -1.25 -8.56 20.29
C PRO A 309 0.25 -8.25 20.37
N ILE A 310 1.09 -9.27 20.63
CA ILE A 310 2.55 -9.17 20.69
C ILE A 310 3.14 -10.24 19.79
N ILE A 311 3.78 -9.80 18.71
CA ILE A 311 4.52 -10.63 17.77
C ILE A 311 5.50 -9.72 17.01
N PRO A 312 6.67 -10.21 16.57
CA PRO A 312 7.50 -9.48 15.65
C PRO A 312 6.80 -9.27 14.31
N LEU A 313 7.12 -8.16 13.66
CA LEU A 313 6.67 -7.78 12.34
C LEU A 313 7.91 -7.51 11.49
N ILE A 314 7.94 -8.13 10.32
CA ILE A 314 8.95 -7.89 9.30
C ILE A 314 8.37 -6.82 8.37
N GLU A 315 9.00 -5.65 8.35
CA GLU A 315 8.54 -4.49 7.60
C GLU A 315 9.72 -3.75 6.96
N GLY A 316 9.48 -3.23 5.76
CA GLY A 316 10.51 -2.60 4.94
C GLY A 316 11.41 -3.65 4.31
N HIS A 317 11.26 -3.89 3.03
CA HIS A 317 12.16 -4.68 2.23
C HIS A 317 13.30 -3.77 1.72
N LEU A 318 14.48 -4.00 2.26
CA LEU A 318 15.65 -3.14 2.14
C LEU A 318 16.69 -3.67 1.14
N GLY A 319 16.47 -4.81 0.49
CA GLY A 319 17.37 -5.26 -0.55
C GLY A 319 17.19 -6.73 -0.89
N GLU A 320 17.64 -7.08 -2.08
CA GLU A 320 17.62 -8.43 -2.63
C GLU A 320 18.88 -8.65 -3.50
N ASN A 321 19.60 -9.74 -3.22
CA ASN A 321 20.77 -10.15 -3.98
C ASN A 321 20.55 -11.56 -4.52
N THR A 322 20.98 -11.82 -5.76
CA THR A 322 20.93 -13.15 -6.37
C THR A 322 22.32 -13.52 -6.89
N ASP A 323 22.90 -14.56 -6.30
CA ASP A 323 24.14 -15.19 -6.75
C ASP A 323 23.82 -16.42 -7.59
N SER A 324 23.81 -16.27 -8.91
CA SER A 324 23.60 -17.39 -9.84
C SER A 324 24.80 -18.33 -9.95
N GLU A 325 25.98 -18.00 -9.42
CA GLU A 325 27.13 -18.93 -9.44
C GLU A 325 27.11 -19.87 -8.23
N ARG A 326 26.53 -19.42 -7.11
CA ARG A 326 26.37 -20.21 -5.88
C ARG A 326 24.94 -20.73 -5.65
N GLY A 327 24.01 -20.37 -6.54
CA GLY A 327 22.58 -20.60 -6.36
C GLY A 327 22.02 -19.98 -5.08
N GLU A 328 22.49 -18.79 -4.67
CA GLU A 328 22.05 -18.12 -3.44
C GLU A 328 21.15 -16.92 -3.72
N VAL A 329 20.08 -16.78 -2.93
CA VAL A 329 19.21 -15.59 -2.91
C VAL A 329 19.17 -15.03 -1.51
N GLU A 330 19.45 -13.74 -1.37
CA GLU A 330 19.47 -13.02 -0.09
C GLU A 330 18.40 -11.94 -0.07
N PHE A 331 17.59 -11.92 0.99
CA PHE A 331 16.57 -10.90 1.25
C PHE A 331 16.88 -10.14 2.53
N ILE A 332 16.75 -8.82 2.49
CA ILE A 332 17.04 -7.93 3.62
C ILE A 332 15.76 -7.19 4.04
N PHE A 333 15.44 -7.24 5.34
CA PHE A 333 14.25 -6.62 5.91
C PHE A 333 14.53 -5.85 7.21
N GLY A 334 13.57 -5.00 7.61
CA GLY A 334 13.50 -4.45 8.95
C GLY A 334 12.65 -5.27 9.92
N LEU A 335 13.02 -5.26 11.21
CA LEU A 335 12.27 -5.91 12.30
C LEU A 335 11.73 -4.88 13.30
N LYS A 336 10.46 -5.02 13.67
CA LYS A 336 9.85 -4.33 14.81
C LYS A 336 8.94 -5.27 15.60
N LEU A 337 8.49 -4.85 16.78
CA LEU A 337 7.46 -5.55 17.53
C LEU A 337 6.09 -4.87 17.38
N LYS A 338 5.05 -5.69 17.21
CA LYS A 338 3.68 -5.31 17.53
C LYS A 338 3.51 -5.28 19.05
N LEU A 339 2.98 -4.19 19.60
CA LEU A 339 2.94 -3.95 21.06
C LEU A 339 1.52 -3.63 21.57
N ASN A 340 0.54 -4.44 21.14
CA ASN A 340 -0.88 -4.35 21.51
C ASN A 340 -1.46 -2.93 21.40
N HIS A 341 -1.11 -2.20 20.33
CA HIS A 341 -1.59 -0.83 20.11
C HIS A 341 -3.07 -0.81 19.70
N PRO A 342 -3.78 0.32 19.92
CA PRO A 342 -5.16 0.49 19.46
C PRO A 342 -5.35 0.29 17.95
N VAL A 343 -6.40 -0.44 17.54
CA VAL A 343 -6.83 -0.55 16.16
C VAL A 343 -7.67 0.67 15.79
N GLN A 344 -7.09 1.58 14.98
CA GLN A 344 -7.69 2.90 14.73
C GLN A 344 -9.05 2.84 14.04
N ALA A 345 -9.25 1.90 13.11
CA ALA A 345 -10.49 1.74 12.36
C ALA A 345 -11.68 1.22 13.21
N TYR A 346 -11.43 0.76 14.44
CA TYR A 346 -12.44 0.07 15.27
C TYR A 346 -12.50 0.64 16.69
N GLY A 347 -12.61 1.96 16.80
CA GLY A 347 -12.89 2.63 18.07
C GLY A 347 -11.73 2.64 19.07
N LYS A 348 -10.48 2.47 18.60
CA LYS A 348 -9.26 2.47 19.43
C LYS A 348 -9.19 1.36 20.49
N LYS A 349 -9.88 0.23 20.28
CA LYS A 349 -9.68 -0.98 21.09
C LYS A 349 -8.28 -1.55 20.86
N SER A 350 -7.64 -2.11 21.88
CA SER A 350 -6.37 -2.82 21.71
C SER A 350 -6.54 -4.01 20.75
N VAL A 351 -5.44 -4.51 20.18
CA VAL A 351 -5.48 -5.68 19.27
C VAL A 351 -6.14 -6.87 19.96
N PHE A 352 -5.80 -7.11 21.23
CA PHE A 352 -6.39 -8.19 22.01
C PHE A 352 -7.91 -8.04 22.16
N GLU A 353 -8.38 -6.87 22.60
CA GLU A 353 -9.81 -6.59 22.79
C GLU A 353 -10.60 -6.67 21.47
N TYR A 354 -10.05 -6.11 20.39
CA TYR A 354 -10.66 -6.17 19.07
C TYR A 354 -10.89 -7.62 18.62
N ASN A 355 -9.89 -8.50 18.80
CA ASN A 355 -10.04 -9.90 18.42
C ASN A 355 -11.00 -10.66 19.34
N ILE A 356 -11.02 -10.36 20.64
CA ILE A 356 -12.00 -10.92 21.57
C ILE A 356 -13.43 -10.55 21.16
N ASP A 357 -13.67 -9.30 20.74
CA ASP A 357 -15.01 -8.89 20.29
C ASP A 357 -15.48 -9.68 19.07
N LEU A 358 -14.57 -9.99 18.14
CA LEU A 358 -14.91 -10.80 16.97
C LEU A 358 -15.19 -12.26 17.33
N LEU A 359 -14.60 -12.77 18.41
CA LEU A 359 -14.88 -14.11 18.92
C LEU A 359 -16.14 -14.19 19.79
N ASN A 360 -16.66 -13.05 20.25
CA ASN A 360 -17.82 -12.99 21.13
C ASN A 360 -19.14 -13.11 20.34
N PRO A 361 -19.91 -14.22 20.47
CA PRO A 361 -21.15 -14.39 19.73
C PRO A 361 -22.25 -13.36 20.08
N GLN A 362 -22.08 -12.63 21.18
CA GLN A 362 -23.01 -11.57 21.60
C GLN A 362 -22.60 -10.18 21.13
N SER A 363 -21.41 -10.01 20.52
CA SER A 363 -21.01 -8.70 20.02
C SER A 363 -21.79 -8.33 18.77
N GLU A 364 -22.02 -7.03 18.59
CA GLU A 364 -22.67 -6.51 17.38
C GLU A 364 -21.86 -6.82 16.13
N ILE A 365 -20.53 -6.69 16.20
CA ILE A 365 -19.65 -6.96 15.07
C ILE A 365 -19.74 -8.44 14.66
N HIS A 366 -19.78 -9.37 15.62
CA HIS A 366 -19.90 -10.79 15.30
C HIS A 366 -21.20 -11.11 14.59
N ARG A 367 -22.34 -10.63 15.12
CA ARG A 367 -23.67 -10.86 14.54
C ARG A 367 -23.79 -10.24 13.15
N ASN A 368 -23.45 -8.96 13.01
CA ASN A 368 -23.56 -8.25 11.73
C ASN A 368 -22.71 -8.88 10.62
N ASN A 369 -21.56 -9.50 10.92
CA ASN A 369 -20.75 -10.16 9.89
C ASN A 369 -21.24 -11.57 9.54
N LEU A 370 -21.96 -12.26 10.43
CA LEU A 370 -22.59 -13.55 10.11
C LEU A 370 -23.95 -13.37 9.42
N ASP A 371 -24.69 -12.32 9.77
CA ASP A 371 -25.99 -12.01 9.18
C ASP A 371 -25.86 -11.45 7.73
N ASP A 372 -24.65 -11.04 7.33
CA ASP A 372 -24.32 -10.57 5.97
C ASP A 372 -23.94 -11.78 5.08
N PRO A 373 -24.78 -12.19 4.10
CA PRO A 373 -24.53 -13.37 3.28
C PRO A 373 -23.19 -13.31 2.55
N ASP A 374 -22.75 -12.13 2.11
CA ASP A 374 -21.53 -11.95 1.32
C ASP A 374 -20.26 -12.08 2.16
N ARG A 375 -20.36 -11.93 3.49
CA ARG A 375 -19.22 -11.94 4.42
C ARG A 375 -19.23 -13.11 5.40
N SER A 376 -20.39 -13.72 5.62
CA SER A 376 -20.65 -14.78 6.57
C SER A 376 -19.60 -15.89 6.51
N GLU A 377 -19.30 -16.40 5.31
CA GLU A 377 -18.35 -17.49 5.13
C GLU A 377 -16.93 -17.08 5.55
N ALA A 378 -16.43 -15.99 4.96
CA ALA A 378 -15.09 -15.48 5.26
C ALA A 378 -14.92 -15.12 6.74
N PHE A 379 -15.98 -14.61 7.37
CA PHE A 379 -15.99 -14.28 8.79
C PHE A 379 -16.00 -15.53 9.68
N ALA A 380 -16.79 -16.56 9.36
CA ALA A 380 -16.80 -17.81 10.10
C ALA A 380 -15.41 -18.50 10.09
N ARG A 381 -14.77 -18.56 8.91
CA ARG A 381 -13.37 -19.03 8.79
C ARG A 381 -12.43 -18.25 9.71
N LYS A 382 -12.55 -16.92 9.69
CA LYS A 382 -11.76 -16.00 10.53
C LYS A 382 -11.98 -16.22 12.03
N VAL A 383 -13.20 -16.53 12.47
CA VAL A 383 -13.52 -16.87 13.87
C VAL A 383 -12.82 -18.16 14.29
N LEU A 384 -12.92 -19.23 13.50
CA LEU A 384 -12.32 -20.54 13.81
C LEU A 384 -10.80 -20.45 13.98
N TYR A 385 -10.12 -19.78 13.05
CA TYR A 385 -8.66 -19.61 13.10
C TYR A 385 -8.20 -18.75 14.28
N ARG A 386 -8.90 -17.63 14.54
CA ARG A 386 -8.57 -16.75 15.67
C ARG A 386 -8.82 -17.42 17.00
N PHE A 387 -9.89 -18.21 17.11
CA PHE A 387 -10.21 -18.92 18.33
C PHE A 387 -9.12 -19.94 18.70
N PHE A 388 -8.68 -20.77 17.74
CA PHE A 388 -7.56 -21.70 17.96
C PHE A 388 -6.31 -20.98 18.44
N LEU A 389 -5.86 -19.96 17.69
CA LEU A 389 -4.65 -19.22 18.03
C LEU A 389 -4.73 -18.57 19.42
N TYR A 390 -5.84 -17.89 19.72
CA TYR A 390 -6.01 -17.22 21.01
C TYR A 390 -6.14 -18.21 22.16
N TYR A 391 -6.80 -19.35 21.95
CA TYR A 391 -6.87 -20.41 22.96
C TYR A 391 -5.47 -20.96 23.25
N CYS A 392 -4.74 -21.41 22.23
CA CYS A 392 -3.43 -22.04 22.41
C CYS A 392 -2.41 -21.07 23.03
N VAL A 393 -2.45 -19.79 22.67
CA VAL A 393 -1.52 -18.78 23.19
C VAL A 393 -1.93 -18.24 24.56
N PHE A 394 -3.21 -18.03 24.85
CA PHE A 394 -3.64 -17.29 26.06
C PHE A 394 -4.42 -18.09 27.10
N ALA A 395 -4.81 -19.34 26.83
CA ALA A 395 -5.47 -20.17 27.84
C ALA A 395 -4.54 -20.35 29.06
N SER A 396 -5.10 -20.07 30.23
CA SER A 396 -4.40 -19.99 31.52
C SER A 396 -5.27 -20.58 32.62
N ARG A 397 -4.62 -21.02 33.72
CA ARG A 397 -5.27 -21.45 34.96
C ARG A 397 -4.92 -20.58 36.18
N LEU A 398 -4.03 -19.60 36.00
CA LEU A 398 -3.47 -18.78 37.08
C LEU A 398 -3.84 -17.31 36.89
N ASP A 399 -4.14 -16.64 38.01
CA ASP A 399 -4.35 -15.19 38.07
C ASP A 399 -3.02 -14.53 38.50
N PRO A 400 -2.43 -13.65 37.67
CA PRO A 400 -1.13 -13.02 37.96
C PRO A 400 -1.17 -12.01 39.12
N SER A 401 -2.34 -11.78 39.71
CA SER A 401 -2.55 -10.91 40.88
C SER A 401 -2.91 -11.67 42.16
N ALA A 402 -3.01 -13.00 42.09
CA ALA A 402 -3.22 -13.83 43.28
C ALA A 402 -1.98 -13.78 44.20
N SER A 403 -2.19 -13.85 45.51
CA SER A 403 -1.13 -13.77 46.52
C SER A 403 -0.15 -14.94 46.47
N ASP A 404 -0.61 -16.11 46.00
CA ASP A 404 0.13 -17.35 45.83
C ASP A 404 0.57 -17.59 44.37
N TYR A 405 0.50 -16.55 43.52
CA TYR A 405 0.88 -16.67 42.12
C TYR A 405 2.35 -17.06 41.96
N ASN A 406 2.59 -18.29 41.48
CA ASN A 406 3.89 -18.74 41.00
C ASN A 406 3.97 -18.57 39.47
N PRO A 407 4.78 -17.62 38.97
CA PRO A 407 4.94 -17.39 37.53
C PRO A 407 5.45 -18.62 36.77
N ASP A 408 6.37 -19.41 37.35
CA ASP A 408 6.94 -20.58 36.66
C ASP A 408 5.89 -21.65 36.33
N ALA A 409 4.81 -21.72 37.13
CA ALA A 409 3.69 -22.63 36.90
C ALA A 409 2.86 -22.30 35.65
N GLU A 410 3.07 -21.13 35.01
CA GLU A 410 2.53 -20.82 33.68
C GLU A 410 3.09 -21.77 32.60
N LEU A 411 4.35 -22.16 32.71
CA LEU A 411 5.02 -23.02 31.71
C LEU A 411 4.52 -24.46 31.73
N GLU A 412 3.91 -24.90 32.84
CA GLU A 412 3.40 -26.26 33.01
C GLU A 412 2.07 -26.49 32.27
N TYR A 413 1.34 -25.43 31.92
CA TYR A 413 0.04 -25.60 31.27
C TYR A 413 0.22 -26.02 29.79
N ASN A 414 -0.25 -27.22 29.46
CA ASN A 414 -0.28 -27.73 28.09
C ASN A 414 -1.60 -27.36 27.40
N ALA A 415 -1.60 -26.24 26.68
CA ALA A 415 -2.79 -25.76 25.98
C ALA A 415 -3.20 -26.63 24.80
N ILE A 416 -2.25 -27.27 24.10
CA ILE A 416 -2.55 -28.14 22.95
C ILE A 416 -3.28 -29.41 23.41
N ALA A 417 -2.82 -30.04 24.49
CA ALA A 417 -3.51 -31.19 25.07
C ALA A 417 -4.93 -30.81 25.52
N SER A 418 -5.06 -29.71 26.29
CA SER A 418 -6.37 -29.21 26.73
C SER A 418 -7.29 -28.85 25.55
N PHE A 419 -6.75 -28.30 24.47
CA PHE A 419 -7.51 -28.00 23.25
C PHE A 419 -8.00 -29.30 22.59
N THR A 420 -7.10 -30.26 22.38
CA THR A 420 -7.40 -31.53 21.70
C THR A 420 -8.44 -32.35 22.46
N GLU A 421 -8.35 -32.39 23.79
CA GLU A 421 -9.28 -33.17 24.62
C GLU A 421 -10.64 -32.50 24.82
N LYS A 422 -10.68 -31.17 25.00
CA LYS A 422 -11.87 -30.47 25.51
C LYS A 422 -12.54 -29.53 24.52
N VAL A 423 -11.83 -29.14 23.46
CA VAL A 423 -12.25 -28.08 22.54
C VAL A 423 -12.49 -28.64 21.15
N LEU A 424 -11.51 -29.39 20.61
CA LEU A 424 -11.56 -29.96 19.28
C LEU A 424 -12.83 -30.81 19.02
N PRO A 425 -13.27 -31.71 19.93
CA PRO A 425 -14.48 -32.52 19.70
C PRO A 425 -15.75 -31.68 19.56
N ILE A 426 -15.83 -30.53 20.26
CA ILE A 426 -16.99 -29.62 20.18
C ILE A 426 -17.00 -28.89 18.83
N LEU A 427 -15.83 -28.50 18.33
CA LEU A 427 -15.69 -27.81 17.05
C LEU A 427 -15.85 -28.74 15.84
N GLN A 428 -15.55 -30.03 16.01
CA GLN A 428 -15.83 -31.09 15.03
C GLN A 428 -17.30 -31.50 15.01
N GLY A 429 -18.00 -31.41 16.15
CA GLY A 429 -19.42 -31.70 16.26
C GLY A 429 -20.34 -30.73 15.50
N SER A 430 -21.64 -31.06 15.45
CA SER A 430 -22.67 -30.29 14.75
C SER A 430 -23.45 -29.29 15.64
N ASP A 431 -23.21 -29.25 16.95
CA ASP A 431 -23.94 -28.38 17.89
C ASP A 431 -23.37 -26.95 17.93
N GLU A 432 -23.96 -26.04 17.15
CA GLU A 432 -23.61 -24.62 17.13
C GLU A 432 -23.81 -23.91 18.49
N THR A 433 -24.78 -24.35 19.30
CA THR A 433 -25.01 -23.75 20.63
C THR A 433 -23.88 -24.11 21.58
N ALA A 434 -23.39 -25.36 21.52
CA ALA A 434 -22.22 -25.79 22.28
C ALA A 434 -20.97 -25.00 21.86
N LYS A 435 -20.76 -24.74 20.57
CA LYS A 435 -19.64 -23.93 20.06
C LYS A 435 -19.72 -22.47 20.55
N GLN A 436 -20.89 -21.84 20.48
CA GLN A 436 -21.07 -20.49 21.01
C GLN A 436 -20.84 -20.42 22.52
N LYS A 437 -21.27 -21.45 23.26
CA LYS A 437 -21.03 -21.56 24.72
C LYS A 437 -19.54 -21.75 25.03
N LEU A 438 -18.85 -22.57 24.24
CA LEU A 438 -17.40 -22.76 24.30
C LEU A 438 -16.67 -21.42 24.11
N PHE A 439 -17.00 -20.65 23.06
CA PHE A 439 -16.41 -19.34 22.82
C PHE A 439 -16.63 -18.40 24.02
N LYS A 440 -17.87 -18.28 24.51
CA LYS A 440 -18.20 -17.46 25.70
C LYS A 440 -17.41 -17.88 26.94
N ASN A 441 -17.27 -19.18 27.20
CA ASN A 441 -16.55 -19.68 28.37
C ASN A 441 -15.05 -19.41 28.29
N THR A 442 -14.44 -19.57 27.11
CA THR A 442 -13.04 -19.21 26.88
C THR A 442 -12.79 -17.72 27.13
N LEU A 443 -13.67 -16.85 26.61
CA LEU A 443 -13.57 -15.40 26.82
C LEU A 443 -13.71 -15.02 28.30
N ARG A 444 -14.60 -15.70 29.05
CA ARG A 444 -14.69 -15.55 30.52
C ARG A 444 -13.40 -16.01 31.20
N GLY A 445 -12.79 -17.09 30.73
CA GLY A 445 -11.48 -17.56 31.19
C GLY A 445 -10.39 -16.49 31.02
N PHE A 446 -10.29 -15.89 29.83
CA PHE A 446 -9.31 -14.81 29.59
C PHE A 446 -9.48 -13.62 30.55
N LYS A 447 -10.73 -13.27 30.88
CA LYS A 447 -11.01 -12.24 31.87
C LYS A 447 -10.67 -12.69 33.30
N LYS A 448 -11.07 -13.91 33.69
CA LYS A 448 -10.82 -14.49 35.02
C LYS A 448 -9.33 -14.55 35.34
N TYR A 449 -8.51 -14.95 34.37
CA TYR A 449 -7.07 -15.13 34.53
C TYR A 449 -6.24 -13.92 34.07
N LYS A 450 -6.90 -12.76 33.93
CA LYS A 450 -6.30 -11.45 33.62
C LYS A 450 -5.27 -11.47 32.48
N VAL A 451 -5.62 -12.11 31.37
CA VAL A 451 -4.72 -12.24 30.20
C VAL A 451 -4.22 -10.87 29.70
N ASN A 452 -5.06 -9.84 29.72
CA ASN A 452 -4.66 -8.50 29.30
C ASN A 452 -3.51 -7.94 30.16
N GLU A 453 -3.50 -8.22 31.47
CA GLU A 453 -2.43 -7.82 32.39
C GLU A 453 -1.12 -8.55 32.07
N LYS A 454 -1.19 -9.84 31.73
CA LYS A 454 -0.02 -10.62 31.29
C LYS A 454 0.58 -10.07 29.99
N ILE A 455 -0.29 -9.69 29.03
CA ILE A 455 0.12 -9.04 27.78
C ILE A 455 0.81 -7.70 28.08
N ASP A 456 0.27 -6.89 28.98
CA ASP A 456 0.87 -5.59 29.34
C ASP A 456 2.23 -5.75 30.06
N ARG A 457 2.37 -6.74 30.95
CA ARG A 457 3.66 -7.10 31.57
C ARG A 457 4.69 -7.52 30.53
N LEU A 458 4.33 -8.40 29.60
CA LEU A 458 5.20 -8.81 28.48
C LEU A 458 5.59 -7.62 27.59
N LYS A 459 4.62 -6.76 27.23
CA LYS A 459 4.86 -5.53 26.46
C LYS A 459 5.89 -4.64 27.14
N ASN A 460 5.77 -4.42 28.45
CA ASN A 460 6.67 -3.57 29.21
C ASN A 460 8.07 -4.17 29.37
N LEU A 461 8.18 -5.49 29.52
CA LEU A 461 9.46 -6.19 29.45
C LEU A 461 10.15 -5.93 28.11
N LEU A 462 9.48 -6.23 26.99
CA LEU A 462 10.05 -6.10 25.65
C LEU A 462 10.44 -4.67 25.31
N LYS A 463 9.61 -3.68 25.71
CA LYS A 463 9.94 -2.25 25.56
C LYS A 463 11.24 -1.89 26.28
N ARG A 464 11.42 -2.33 27.53
CA ARG A 464 12.63 -2.08 28.31
C ARG A 464 13.86 -2.75 27.68
N SER A 465 13.71 -3.99 27.23
CA SER A 465 14.80 -4.75 26.59
C SER A 465 15.29 -4.10 25.30
N ILE A 466 14.36 -3.67 24.44
CA ILE A 466 14.71 -3.02 23.16
C ILE A 466 15.27 -1.61 23.36
N ALA A 467 14.84 -0.91 24.42
CA ALA A 467 15.34 0.42 24.76
C ALA A 467 16.76 0.43 25.38
N ARG A 468 17.38 -0.74 25.62
CA ARG A 468 18.75 -0.82 26.14
C ARG A 468 19.74 -0.17 25.18
N GLN A 469 20.73 0.52 25.76
CA GLN A 469 21.81 1.19 25.03
C GLN A 469 22.86 0.21 24.50
N SER A 470 23.01 -0.97 25.11
CA SER A 470 23.90 -2.02 24.62
C SER A 470 23.47 -2.50 23.24
N ILE A 471 24.45 -2.78 22.39
CA ILE A 471 24.26 -3.39 21.07
C ILE A 471 24.02 -4.89 21.30
N LEU A 472 22.96 -5.44 20.71
CA LEU A 472 22.73 -6.88 20.77
C LEU A 472 23.75 -7.60 19.87
N PRO A 473 24.31 -8.74 20.32
CA PRO A 473 25.21 -9.52 19.48
C PRO A 473 24.48 -10.03 18.24
N ALA A 474 25.17 -10.10 17.10
CA ALA A 474 24.60 -10.65 15.89
C ALA A 474 24.17 -12.11 16.11
N PHE A 475 22.97 -12.45 15.64
CA PHE A 475 22.39 -13.78 15.74
C PHE A 475 22.36 -14.41 14.35
N ASN A 476 22.85 -15.64 14.22
CA ASN A 476 22.94 -16.34 12.94
C ASN A 476 22.58 -17.81 13.13
N ARG A 477 21.55 -18.30 12.44
CA ARG A 477 21.04 -19.67 12.56
C ARG A 477 20.80 -20.29 11.18
N PRO A 478 21.33 -21.50 10.90
CA PRO A 478 20.94 -22.27 9.73
C PRO A 478 19.56 -22.92 9.94
N VAL A 479 18.76 -22.94 8.88
CA VAL A 479 17.43 -23.58 8.79
C VAL A 479 17.30 -24.26 7.43
N TYR A 480 16.31 -25.14 7.26
CA TYR A 480 16.09 -25.84 5.98
C TYR A 480 14.61 -25.76 5.59
N ILE A 481 14.36 -25.50 4.30
CA ILE A 481 13.03 -25.59 3.70
C ILE A 481 12.85 -27.06 3.28
N ARG A 482 12.03 -27.81 4.02
CA ARG A 482 11.76 -29.21 3.76
C ARG A 482 10.49 -29.36 2.92
N LEU A 483 10.58 -30.13 1.84
CA LEU A 483 9.44 -30.70 1.13
C LEU A 483 9.24 -32.14 1.62
N SER A 484 8.10 -32.48 2.21
CA SER A 484 7.83 -33.83 2.74
C SER A 484 7.56 -34.85 1.63
N LYS A 485 8.00 -36.10 1.82
CA LYS A 485 7.65 -37.24 0.95
C LYS A 485 6.15 -37.51 0.87
N GLY A 486 5.38 -37.08 1.88
CA GLY A 486 3.92 -37.21 1.89
C GLY A 486 3.20 -36.47 0.75
N VAL A 487 3.88 -35.59 0.00
CA VAL A 487 3.33 -34.95 -1.21
C VAL A 487 3.15 -35.93 -2.37
N LEU A 488 3.86 -37.07 -2.35
CA LEU A 488 3.80 -38.09 -3.39
C LEU A 488 2.54 -38.93 -3.29
N GLN A 489 2.07 -39.44 -4.43
CA GLN A 489 0.95 -40.37 -4.51
C GLN A 489 1.43 -41.79 -4.13
N PRO A 490 0.91 -42.43 -3.07
CA PRO A 490 1.32 -43.80 -2.74
C PRO A 490 0.71 -44.87 -3.65
N ASN A 491 -0.37 -44.58 -4.40
CA ASN A 491 -1.03 -45.54 -5.27
C ASN A 491 -0.39 -45.58 -6.67
N ILE A 492 0.25 -46.72 -7.00
CA ILE A 492 0.95 -46.93 -8.27
C ILE A 492 0.01 -46.88 -9.48
N GLU A 493 -1.20 -47.45 -9.41
CA GLU A 493 -2.17 -47.41 -10.53
C GLU A 493 -2.55 -45.97 -10.91
N ARG A 494 -2.58 -45.06 -9.92
CA ARG A 494 -2.80 -43.63 -10.16
C ARG A 494 -1.60 -42.98 -10.86
N MET A 495 -0.38 -43.42 -10.58
CA MET A 495 0.81 -42.91 -11.27
C MET A 495 0.82 -43.26 -12.75
N PHE A 496 0.44 -44.49 -13.12
CA PHE A 496 0.24 -44.88 -14.53
C PHE A 496 -0.83 -44.02 -15.23
N ASN A 497 -1.75 -43.42 -14.48
CA ASN A 497 -2.72 -42.43 -14.97
C ASN A 497 -2.23 -40.97 -14.86
N HIS A 498 -0.92 -40.75 -14.87
CA HIS A 498 -0.24 -39.45 -14.80
C HIS A 498 -0.38 -38.68 -13.48
N ILE A 499 -0.79 -39.33 -12.37
CA ILE A 499 -0.97 -38.68 -11.06
C ILE A 499 0.15 -39.11 -10.11
N PHE A 500 1.25 -38.35 -10.08
CA PHE A 500 2.43 -38.62 -9.25
C PHE A 500 2.38 -37.95 -7.86
N PHE A 501 1.52 -36.95 -7.69
CA PHE A 501 1.39 -36.18 -6.47
C PHE A 501 -0.02 -36.31 -5.89
N GLN A 502 -0.19 -35.90 -4.63
CA GLN A 502 -1.51 -35.80 -4.00
C GLN A 502 -2.42 -34.84 -4.78
N GLU A 503 -3.71 -35.16 -4.92
CA GLU A 503 -4.69 -34.41 -5.75
C GLU A 503 -4.79 -32.92 -5.38
N VAL A 504 -4.43 -32.56 -4.15
CA VAL A 504 -4.40 -31.19 -3.68
C VAL A 504 -3.42 -30.31 -4.47
N VAL A 505 -2.35 -30.88 -5.03
CA VAL A 505 -1.38 -30.16 -5.86
C VAL A 505 -2.03 -29.66 -7.15
N SER A 506 -2.89 -30.47 -7.78
CA SER A 506 -3.59 -30.12 -9.02
C SER A 506 -4.82 -29.24 -8.75
N ASN A 507 -5.64 -29.59 -7.75
CA ASN A 507 -6.94 -28.95 -7.51
C ASN A 507 -6.83 -27.61 -6.77
N ASN A 508 -5.91 -27.50 -5.82
CA ASN A 508 -5.70 -26.27 -5.04
C ASN A 508 -4.24 -26.18 -4.57
N PRO A 509 -3.31 -25.76 -5.46
CA PRO A 509 -1.88 -25.76 -5.17
C PRO A 509 -1.50 -25.10 -3.84
N LYS A 510 -2.24 -24.05 -3.41
CA LYS A 510 -1.98 -23.38 -2.13
C LYS A 510 -2.20 -24.25 -0.90
N GLN A 511 -3.07 -25.25 -0.96
CA GLN A 511 -3.24 -26.20 0.13
C GLN A 511 -2.05 -27.17 0.27
N ALA A 512 -1.26 -27.37 -0.80
CA ALA A 512 -0.02 -28.15 -0.74
C ALA A 512 1.09 -27.47 0.09
N LEU A 513 0.90 -26.21 0.54
CA LEU A 513 1.79 -25.56 1.52
C LEU A 513 1.91 -26.33 2.83
N ARG A 514 0.98 -27.26 3.10
CA ARG A 514 1.04 -28.19 4.24
C ARG A 514 2.22 -29.17 4.17
N TYR A 515 2.78 -29.41 2.98
CA TYR A 515 3.94 -30.30 2.77
C TYR A 515 5.28 -29.57 2.81
N ILE A 516 5.27 -28.24 2.91
CA ILE A 516 6.47 -27.41 3.01
C ILE A 516 6.61 -26.92 4.46
N SER A 517 7.73 -27.21 5.10
CA SER A 517 7.99 -26.83 6.50
C SER A 517 9.41 -26.28 6.68
N ILE A 518 9.61 -25.42 7.66
CA ILE A 518 10.95 -24.97 8.05
C ILE A 518 11.44 -25.83 9.21
N VAL A 519 12.58 -26.48 9.04
CA VAL A 519 13.16 -27.38 10.04
C VAL A 519 14.58 -26.95 10.43
N LYS A 520 15.05 -27.44 11.58
CA LYS A 520 16.42 -27.25 12.05
C LYS A 520 17.36 -28.24 11.35
N ALA A 521 18.67 -28.00 11.42
CA ALA A 521 19.68 -28.93 10.90
C ALA A 521 19.55 -30.32 11.55
N GLY A 522 19.35 -31.37 10.76
CA GLY A 522 19.21 -32.75 11.23
C GLY A 522 18.99 -33.74 10.09
N LEU A 523 19.10 -35.05 10.38
CA LEU A 523 18.76 -36.13 9.44
C LEU A 523 17.24 -36.34 9.46
N GLU A 524 16.57 -35.95 8.38
CA GLU A 524 15.12 -36.06 8.22
C GLU A 524 14.78 -37.23 7.29
N THR A 525 14.21 -38.31 7.83
CA THR A 525 13.89 -39.53 7.04
C THR A 525 12.68 -39.35 6.12
N ASP A 526 11.80 -38.39 6.41
CA ASP A 526 10.58 -38.07 5.66
C ASP A 526 10.73 -36.91 4.66
N ALA A 527 11.95 -36.40 4.43
CA ALA A 527 12.18 -35.33 3.46
C ALA A 527 12.30 -35.86 2.02
N LEU A 528 11.54 -35.29 1.09
CA LEU A 528 11.71 -35.50 -0.35
C LEU A 528 12.89 -34.68 -0.88
N SER A 529 12.96 -33.40 -0.49
CA SER A 529 14.07 -32.49 -0.78
C SER A 529 14.16 -31.43 0.33
N CYS A 530 15.35 -30.87 0.52
CA CYS A 530 15.64 -29.85 1.53
C CYS A 530 16.51 -28.73 0.94
N LEU A 531 16.01 -27.50 0.93
CA LEU A 531 16.82 -26.33 0.58
C LEU A 531 17.46 -25.71 1.83
N PRO A 532 18.79 -25.52 1.85
CA PRO A 532 19.45 -24.83 2.95
C PRO A 532 19.11 -23.33 2.94
N ALA A 533 18.91 -22.80 4.13
CA ALA A 533 18.70 -21.38 4.35
C ALA A 533 19.36 -20.91 5.66
N ARG A 534 19.50 -19.59 5.79
CA ARG A 534 20.17 -18.95 6.93
C ARG A 534 19.42 -17.69 7.32
N ILE A 535 19.16 -17.55 8.62
CA ILE A 535 18.51 -16.37 9.20
C ILE A 535 19.53 -15.64 10.07
N LYS A 536 19.80 -14.38 9.72
CA LYS A 536 20.72 -13.49 10.43
C LYS A 536 19.96 -12.26 10.94
N ILE A 537 20.16 -11.91 12.21
CA ILE A 537 19.58 -10.74 12.86
C ILE A 537 20.70 -9.87 13.43
N GLU A 538 20.66 -8.57 13.15
CA GLU A 538 21.69 -7.60 13.53
C GLU A 538 21.08 -6.36 14.19
N ASP A 539 21.75 -5.81 15.21
CA ASP A 539 21.40 -4.55 15.87
C ASP A 539 22.31 -3.42 15.34
N LEU A 540 21.83 -2.74 14.31
CA LEU A 540 22.53 -1.62 13.68
C LEU A 540 22.25 -0.31 14.41
N ARG A 541 23.29 0.52 14.55
CA ARG A 541 23.25 1.80 15.24
C ARG A 541 23.62 2.94 14.32
N TYR A 542 22.82 4.00 14.39
CA TYR A 542 23.04 5.21 13.61
C TYR A 542 23.59 6.32 14.50
N PHE A 543 24.72 6.89 14.09
CA PHE A 543 25.44 7.94 14.80
C PHE A 543 25.45 9.23 13.98
N ARG A 544 25.65 10.36 14.66
CA ARG A 544 25.72 11.66 13.99
C ARG A 544 27.01 11.76 13.18
N SER A 545 26.90 12.07 11.90
CA SER A 545 28.04 12.41 11.03
C SER A 545 28.39 13.90 11.15
N PRO A 546 29.63 14.33 10.80
CA PRO A 546 29.98 15.76 10.73
C PRO A 546 29.20 16.54 9.66
N PHE A 547 28.50 15.87 8.74
CA PHE A 547 27.79 16.53 7.65
C PHE A 547 26.41 17.03 8.05
N GLN A 548 26.22 18.35 7.93
CA GLN A 548 24.99 19.05 8.25
C GLN A 548 24.71 20.10 7.18
N GLU A 549 23.43 20.24 6.81
CA GLU A 549 22.96 21.25 5.87
C GLU A 549 21.74 21.96 6.44
N GLN A 550 21.70 23.27 6.23
CA GLN A 550 20.56 24.10 6.61
C GLN A 550 19.99 24.82 5.40
N PHE A 551 18.66 24.87 5.36
CA PHE A 551 17.91 25.51 4.29
C PHE A 551 16.86 26.44 4.89
N ASN A 552 16.69 27.57 4.22
CA ASN A 552 15.48 28.38 4.33
C ASN A 552 14.66 28.20 3.07
N TRP A 553 13.37 28.48 3.15
CA TRP A 553 12.53 28.47 1.95
C TRP A 553 11.38 29.46 2.04
N GLU A 554 10.84 29.72 0.86
CA GLU A 554 9.73 30.61 0.61
C GLU A 554 8.78 29.98 -0.41
N TYR A 555 7.52 30.36 -0.35
CA TYR A 555 6.59 30.05 -1.43
C TYR A 555 6.72 31.08 -2.54
N VAL A 556 6.47 30.64 -3.77
CA VAL A 556 6.25 31.56 -4.89
C VAL A 556 4.78 31.93 -4.89
N THR A 557 4.46 33.17 -4.54
CA THR A 557 3.08 33.67 -4.43
C THR A 557 2.73 34.71 -5.51
N SER A 558 3.72 35.41 -6.04
CA SER A 558 3.51 36.51 -6.99
C SER A 558 2.91 36.05 -8.32
N GLY A 559 1.91 36.80 -8.79
CA GLY A 559 1.29 36.58 -10.10
C GLY A 559 0.43 35.31 -10.21
N ILE A 560 0.07 34.65 -9.10
CA ILE A 560 -0.76 33.45 -9.12
C ILE A 560 -2.24 33.84 -9.05
N SER A 561 -2.97 33.64 -10.16
CA SER A 561 -4.43 33.70 -10.18
C SER A 561 -5.01 32.50 -9.41
N THR A 562 -6.06 32.74 -8.64
CA THR A 562 -6.72 31.77 -7.77
C THR A 562 -8.21 31.68 -8.07
N LEU A 563 -8.69 30.47 -8.42
CA LEU A 563 -10.10 30.14 -8.60
C LEU A 563 -10.54 29.18 -7.48
N PRO A 564 -11.15 29.69 -6.40
CA PRO A 564 -11.45 28.86 -5.25
C PRO A 564 -12.80 28.12 -5.39
N VAL A 565 -12.81 26.86 -4.97
CA VAL A 565 -13.95 25.94 -5.07
C VAL A 565 -14.37 25.49 -3.67
N LEU A 566 -15.66 25.51 -3.37
CA LEU A 566 -16.24 25.11 -2.09
C LEU A 566 -17.24 23.96 -2.27
N TRP A 567 -17.00 22.84 -1.60
CA TRP A 567 -17.93 21.72 -1.46
C TRP A 567 -18.66 21.84 -0.13
N ARG A 568 -19.97 22.08 -0.17
CA ARG A 568 -20.76 22.48 0.99
C ARG A 568 -22.00 21.60 1.17
N PRO A 569 -22.15 20.89 2.31
CA PRO A 569 -23.43 20.31 2.69
C PRO A 569 -24.50 21.40 2.83
N ASP A 570 -25.70 21.16 2.30
CA ASP A 570 -26.82 22.11 2.39
C ASP A 570 -27.59 21.94 3.70
N THR A 571 -26.91 22.26 4.80
CA THR A 571 -27.42 22.16 6.16
C THR A 571 -27.27 23.47 6.90
N ARG A 572 -28.11 23.67 7.92
CA ARG A 572 -28.05 24.88 8.75
C ARG A 572 -26.69 25.09 9.44
N PRO A 573 -26.03 24.06 10.01
CA PRO A 573 -24.69 24.22 10.58
C PRO A 573 -23.64 24.67 9.55
N CYS A 574 -23.61 24.07 8.35
CA CYS A 574 -22.68 24.45 7.30
C CYS A 574 -22.98 25.84 6.72
N ASP A 575 -24.25 26.22 6.58
CA ASP A 575 -24.61 27.57 6.11
C ASP A 575 -24.18 28.64 7.13
N ASN A 576 -24.45 28.43 8.42
CA ASN A 576 -23.97 29.33 9.48
C ASN A 576 -22.45 29.48 9.45
N PHE A 577 -21.72 28.37 9.31
CA PHE A 577 -20.27 28.40 9.20
C PHE A 577 -19.82 29.22 7.98
N TYR A 578 -20.43 28.98 6.81
CA TYR A 578 -20.15 29.71 5.58
C TYR A 578 -20.38 31.22 5.71
N GLN A 579 -21.53 31.63 6.27
CA GLN A 579 -21.87 33.05 6.43
C GLN A 579 -20.89 33.79 7.34
N ASN A 580 -20.39 33.11 8.37
CA ASN A 580 -19.48 33.70 9.35
C ASN A 580 -18.01 33.73 8.89
N ASN A 581 -17.59 32.75 8.08
CA ASN A 581 -16.17 32.52 7.79
C ASN A 581 -15.79 32.73 6.32
N LEU A 582 -16.66 32.35 5.38
CA LEU A 582 -16.29 32.16 3.97
C LEU A 582 -17.04 33.08 2.99
N LYS A 583 -18.07 33.82 3.44
CA LYS A 583 -18.96 34.58 2.55
C LYS A 583 -18.29 35.67 1.70
N ASN A 584 -17.11 36.17 2.09
CA ASN A 584 -16.47 37.28 1.40
C ASN A 584 -15.57 36.84 0.25
N VAL A 585 -15.18 35.57 0.23
CA VAL A 585 -14.37 34.99 -0.84
C VAL A 585 -15.26 34.79 -2.09
N PRO A 586 -14.78 35.10 -3.31
CA PRO A 586 -15.46 34.70 -4.53
C PRO A 586 -15.41 33.17 -4.64
N TRP A 587 -16.48 32.48 -5.04
CA TRP A 587 -16.51 31.00 -4.99
C TRP A 587 -17.22 30.38 -6.18
N ILE A 588 -16.74 29.20 -6.59
CA ILE A 588 -17.58 28.17 -7.19
C ILE A 588 -18.05 27.25 -6.06
N ILE A 589 -19.35 27.12 -5.86
CA ILE A 589 -19.95 26.37 -4.75
C ILE A 589 -20.68 25.15 -5.30
N PHE A 590 -20.22 23.95 -4.93
CA PHE A 590 -20.94 22.69 -5.10
C PHE A 590 -21.73 22.39 -3.84
N ALA A 591 -23.03 22.64 -3.88
CA ALA A 591 -23.94 22.34 -2.78
C ALA A 591 -24.58 20.97 -2.95
N TYR A 592 -24.69 20.19 -1.87
CA TYR A 592 -25.26 18.84 -1.88
C TYR A 592 -26.00 18.52 -0.57
N ASP A 593 -26.98 17.63 -0.64
CA ASP A 593 -27.67 17.13 0.55
C ASP A 593 -26.87 15.94 1.14
N PRO A 594 -26.38 16.05 2.39
CA PRO A 594 -25.61 14.97 3.01
C PRO A 594 -26.43 13.71 3.30
N MET A 595 -27.77 13.78 3.33
CA MET A 595 -28.65 12.66 3.68
C MET A 595 -29.05 11.80 2.46
N HIS A 596 -28.88 12.28 1.23
CA HIS A 596 -29.33 11.57 0.03
C HIS A 596 -28.77 10.14 -0.09
N LEU A 597 -27.47 9.96 0.13
CA LEU A 597 -26.83 8.65 0.04
C LEU A 597 -27.09 7.73 1.25
N LYS A 598 -27.71 8.24 2.32
CA LYS A 598 -27.90 7.49 3.56
C LYS A 598 -29.36 7.09 3.77
N ASP A 599 -30.26 8.06 3.64
CA ASP A 599 -31.66 7.89 4.06
C ASP A 599 -32.62 7.83 2.86
N ASN A 600 -32.20 8.32 1.68
CA ASN A 600 -33.11 8.49 0.52
C ASN A 600 -32.84 7.51 -0.63
N LEU A 601 -31.65 6.90 -0.71
CA LEU A 601 -31.26 5.95 -1.74
C LEU A 601 -30.90 4.61 -1.09
N THR A 602 -31.63 3.56 -1.45
CA THR A 602 -31.56 2.25 -0.77
C THR A 602 -31.02 1.14 -1.66
N THR A 603 -30.97 1.33 -2.98
CA THR A 603 -30.51 0.30 -3.93
C THR A 603 -29.11 0.61 -4.48
N PRO A 604 -28.27 -0.41 -4.76
CA PRO A 604 -26.97 -0.21 -5.40
C PRO A 604 -27.04 0.58 -6.71
N GLU A 605 -28.04 0.32 -7.55
CA GLU A 605 -28.29 1.06 -8.80
C GLU A 605 -28.48 2.55 -8.56
N SER A 606 -29.39 2.93 -7.64
CA SER A 606 -29.71 4.33 -7.37
C SER A 606 -28.51 5.09 -6.77
N VAL A 607 -27.75 4.43 -5.88
CA VAL A 607 -26.51 4.96 -5.31
C VAL A 607 -25.45 5.17 -6.39
N PHE A 608 -25.28 4.22 -7.31
CA PHE A 608 -24.36 4.33 -8.42
C PHE A 608 -24.72 5.49 -9.34
N LEU A 609 -25.98 5.59 -9.79
CA LEU A 609 -26.46 6.64 -10.69
C LEU A 609 -26.22 8.03 -10.11
N TYR A 610 -26.50 8.21 -8.81
CA TYR A 610 -26.24 9.47 -8.11
C TYR A 610 -24.75 9.83 -8.14
N LYS A 611 -23.87 8.89 -7.76
CA LYS A 611 -22.42 9.10 -7.77
C LYS A 611 -21.89 9.33 -9.18
N PHE A 612 -22.41 8.62 -10.17
CA PHE A 612 -22.03 8.75 -11.57
C PHE A 612 -22.37 10.14 -12.12
N ALA A 613 -23.60 10.62 -11.89
CA ALA A 613 -24.03 11.96 -12.29
C ALA A 613 -23.17 13.07 -11.65
N TRP A 614 -22.94 12.99 -10.33
CA TRP A 614 -22.06 13.94 -9.65
C TRP A 614 -20.64 13.95 -10.23
N THR A 615 -20.09 12.76 -10.50
CA THR A 615 -18.74 12.59 -11.06
C THR A 615 -18.58 13.34 -12.38
N ILE A 616 -19.47 13.09 -13.35
CA ILE A 616 -19.39 13.69 -14.68
C ILE A 616 -19.76 15.18 -14.68
N LEU A 617 -20.82 15.58 -13.97
CA LEU A 617 -21.28 16.98 -13.96
C LEU A 617 -20.26 17.90 -13.31
N ALA A 618 -19.66 17.49 -12.18
CA ALA A 618 -18.63 18.28 -11.52
C ALA A 618 -17.36 18.40 -12.35
N TYR A 619 -16.92 17.31 -12.98
CA TYR A 619 -15.78 17.35 -13.90
C TYR A 619 -16.03 18.32 -15.06
N LEU A 620 -17.08 18.10 -15.86
CA LEU A 620 -17.36 18.92 -17.05
C LEU A 620 -17.58 20.39 -16.73
N SER A 621 -18.25 20.69 -15.62
CA SER A 621 -18.52 22.08 -15.23
C SER A 621 -17.24 22.82 -14.83
N LEU A 622 -16.33 22.17 -14.09
CA LEU A 622 -15.04 22.76 -13.77
C LEU A 622 -14.14 22.82 -14.99
N ASP A 623 -14.12 21.79 -15.84
CA ASP A 623 -13.35 21.76 -17.09
C ASP A 623 -13.67 22.98 -17.97
N ILE A 624 -14.97 23.25 -18.22
CA ILE A 624 -15.43 24.45 -18.96
C ILE A 624 -14.94 25.75 -18.31
N ILE A 625 -14.99 25.86 -16.99
CA ILE A 625 -14.59 27.09 -16.29
C ILE A 625 -13.06 27.29 -16.34
N LEU A 626 -12.31 26.19 -16.19
CA LEU A 626 -10.84 26.21 -16.16
C LEU A 626 -10.22 26.53 -17.54
N GLU A 627 -10.93 26.29 -18.65
CA GLU A 627 -10.53 26.73 -20.00
C GLU A 627 -10.22 28.24 -20.07
N TYR A 628 -10.85 29.04 -19.22
CA TYR A 628 -10.71 30.51 -19.20
C TYR A 628 -9.63 31.01 -18.24
N LEU A 629 -8.90 30.12 -17.56
CA LEU A 629 -7.82 30.49 -16.65
C LEU A 629 -6.45 30.38 -17.32
N VAL A 630 -5.51 31.19 -16.83
CA VAL A 630 -4.09 31.07 -17.19
C VAL A 630 -3.53 29.74 -16.66
N SER A 631 -2.69 29.08 -17.46
CA SER A 631 -1.99 27.86 -17.04
C SER A 631 -1.30 28.04 -15.69
N LYS A 632 -1.31 26.99 -14.88
CA LYS A 632 -0.78 26.96 -13.50
C LYS A 632 -1.49 27.90 -12.50
N SER A 633 -2.70 28.38 -12.80
CA SER A 633 -3.57 29.02 -11.79
C SER A 633 -3.81 28.08 -10.60
N PHE A 634 -3.96 28.65 -9.40
CA PHE A 634 -4.24 27.90 -8.18
C PHE A 634 -5.74 27.63 -8.05
N VAL A 635 -6.11 26.37 -7.88
CA VAL A 635 -7.52 25.94 -7.77
C VAL A 635 -7.72 25.21 -6.43
N PRO A 636 -7.85 25.96 -5.32
CA PRO A 636 -8.06 25.38 -4.00
C PRO A 636 -9.50 24.86 -3.87
N GLN A 637 -9.64 23.57 -3.56
CA GLN A 637 -10.93 22.94 -3.32
C GLN A 637 -11.13 22.68 -1.82
N ILE A 638 -11.95 23.50 -1.17
CA ILE A 638 -12.29 23.40 0.25
C ILE A 638 -13.57 22.59 0.43
N ARG A 639 -13.58 21.65 1.39
CA ARG A 639 -14.77 20.88 1.77
C ARG A 639 -15.16 21.14 3.22
N LEU A 640 -16.46 21.31 3.46
CA LEU A 640 -17.00 21.32 4.82
C LEU A 640 -17.54 19.94 5.19
N HIS A 641 -17.33 19.56 6.45
CA HIS A 641 -17.75 18.28 7.01
C HIS A 641 -18.45 18.48 8.35
N GLU A 642 -19.60 17.85 8.53
CA GLU A 642 -20.28 17.69 9.82
C GLU A 642 -19.89 16.36 10.48
N GLY A 643 -19.65 15.31 9.67
CA GLY A 643 -19.21 14.00 10.13
C GLY A 643 -17.83 13.99 10.82
N ASN A 644 -17.61 13.02 11.71
CA ASN A 644 -16.31 12.83 12.37
C ASN A 644 -15.49 11.70 11.72
N GLU A 645 -14.25 11.47 12.19
CA GLU A 645 -13.34 10.46 11.61
C GLU A 645 -13.85 9.03 11.76
N ASN A 646 -14.54 8.73 12.86
CA ASN A 646 -14.99 7.38 13.19
C ASN A 646 -16.34 7.07 12.55
N ASN A 647 -17.16 8.09 12.31
CA ASN A 647 -18.47 7.99 11.69
C ASN A 647 -18.65 9.11 10.65
N PRO A 648 -17.98 9.01 9.48
CA PRO A 648 -18.13 9.98 8.41
C PRO A 648 -19.49 9.82 7.73
N VAL A 649 -20.11 10.94 7.36
CA VAL A 649 -21.32 10.91 6.53
C VAL A 649 -20.96 10.38 5.14
N VAL A 650 -21.79 9.49 4.58
CA VAL A 650 -21.49 8.77 3.33
C VAL A 650 -21.31 9.72 2.15
N ALA A 651 -22.22 10.69 1.98
CA ALA A 651 -22.11 11.73 0.94
C ALA A 651 -20.85 12.58 1.10
N GLU A 652 -20.50 12.99 2.33
CA GLU A 652 -19.28 13.75 2.58
C GLU A 652 -18.02 12.96 2.21
N LYS A 653 -17.98 11.65 2.50
CA LYS A 653 -16.87 10.77 2.12
C LYS A 653 -16.76 10.67 0.60
N PHE A 654 -17.88 10.50 -0.10
CA PHE A 654 -17.90 10.47 -1.57
C PHE A 654 -17.40 11.80 -2.16
N MET A 655 -17.92 12.95 -1.70
CA MET A 655 -17.46 14.27 -2.18
C MET A 655 -15.98 14.51 -1.87
N ALA A 656 -15.48 14.03 -0.73
CA ALA A 656 -14.06 14.10 -0.40
C ALA A 656 -13.16 13.30 -1.35
N ASN A 657 -13.64 12.16 -1.82
CA ASN A 657 -12.93 11.34 -2.79
C ASN A 657 -13.01 11.93 -4.21
N LEU A 658 -14.19 12.41 -4.61
CA LEU A 658 -14.41 13.04 -5.89
C LEU A 658 -13.54 14.30 -6.04
N SER A 659 -13.54 15.20 -5.06
CA SER A 659 -12.77 16.44 -5.15
C SER A 659 -11.26 16.21 -5.22
N LYS A 660 -10.74 15.12 -4.60
CA LYS A 660 -9.35 14.70 -4.75
C LYS A 660 -9.05 14.15 -6.14
N THR A 661 -9.98 13.39 -6.70
CA THR A 661 -9.90 12.86 -8.07
C THR A 661 -9.85 14.00 -9.08
N LEU A 662 -10.74 14.99 -8.92
CA LEU A 662 -10.76 16.21 -9.73
C LEU A 662 -9.49 17.04 -9.56
N ALA A 663 -9.01 17.23 -8.33
CA ALA A 663 -7.77 17.96 -8.09
C ALA A 663 -6.56 17.27 -8.77
N HIS A 664 -6.53 15.94 -8.82
CA HIS A 664 -5.51 15.22 -9.56
C HIS A 664 -5.65 15.44 -11.07
N LEU A 665 -6.83 15.29 -11.67
CA LEU A 665 -7.02 15.48 -13.12
C LEU A 665 -6.68 16.92 -13.57
N PHE A 666 -7.17 17.92 -12.83
CA PHE A 666 -6.89 19.32 -13.17
C PHE A 666 -5.45 19.74 -12.90
N SER A 667 -4.71 18.99 -12.07
CA SER A 667 -3.27 19.23 -11.85
C SER A 667 -2.39 18.93 -13.07
N LYS A 668 -2.97 18.43 -14.18
CA LYS A 668 -2.31 18.35 -15.49
C LYS A 668 -1.83 19.74 -15.93
N ASN A 669 -2.72 20.73 -15.85
CA ASN A 669 -2.47 22.10 -16.33
C ASN A 669 -2.54 23.16 -15.21
N MET A 670 -3.20 22.87 -14.09
CA MET A 670 -3.42 23.82 -12.99
C MET A 670 -2.66 23.42 -11.72
N ARG A 671 -2.64 24.29 -10.71
CA ARG A 671 -2.19 23.96 -9.35
C ARG A 671 -3.42 23.65 -8.50
N SER A 672 -3.98 22.44 -8.63
CA SER A 672 -5.18 22.07 -7.87
C SER A 672 -4.86 21.19 -6.66
N ASN A 673 -5.55 21.45 -5.55
CA ASN A 673 -5.48 20.62 -4.35
C ASN A 673 -6.80 20.66 -3.60
N SER A 674 -7.02 19.70 -2.70
CA SER A 674 -8.31 19.55 -2.04
C SER A 674 -8.24 19.17 -0.56
N GLN A 675 -8.77 20.04 0.32
CA GLN A 675 -8.72 19.89 1.76
C GLN A 675 -10.09 19.98 2.44
N GLY A 676 -10.32 19.18 3.47
CA GLY A 676 -11.57 19.14 4.23
C GLY A 676 -11.42 19.70 5.64
N PHE A 677 -12.44 20.41 6.11
CA PHE A 677 -12.52 21.00 7.45
C PHE A 677 -13.80 20.56 8.15
N ARG A 678 -13.64 20.00 9.36
CA ARG A 678 -14.76 19.56 10.20
C ARG A 678 -15.25 20.72 11.05
N ILE A 679 -16.45 21.20 10.78
CA ILE A 679 -16.92 22.48 11.33
C ILE A 679 -17.09 22.44 12.86
N HIS A 680 -17.40 21.28 13.44
CA HIS A 680 -17.64 21.14 14.89
C HIS A 680 -16.36 21.00 15.72
N THR A 681 -15.25 20.59 15.10
CA THR A 681 -13.96 20.37 15.79
C THR A 681 -12.86 21.29 15.26
N LEU A 682 -13.22 22.25 14.40
CA LEU A 682 -12.28 23.21 13.84
C LEU A 682 -11.77 24.11 14.96
N ASN A 683 -10.47 24.34 14.95
CA ASN A 683 -9.77 25.28 15.83
C ASN A 683 -8.56 25.83 15.07
N GLN A 684 -7.89 26.82 15.62
CA GLN A 684 -6.72 27.44 15.00
C GLN A 684 -5.65 26.44 14.54
N TYR A 685 -5.36 25.41 15.35
CA TYR A 685 -4.36 24.40 15.02
C TYR A 685 -4.77 23.54 13.81
N THR A 686 -6.00 23.03 13.80
CA THR A 686 -6.54 22.19 12.71
C THR A 686 -6.78 23.00 11.43
N ALA A 687 -7.23 24.25 11.56
CA ALA A 687 -7.36 25.19 10.44
C ALA A 687 -6.01 25.48 9.79
N THR A 688 -5.00 25.84 10.59
CA THR A 688 -3.63 26.13 10.12
C THR A 688 -3.02 24.94 9.39
N ASN A 689 -3.12 23.73 9.95
CA ASN A 689 -2.59 22.53 9.29
C ASN A 689 -3.34 22.18 8.00
N GLY A 690 -4.68 22.34 8.00
CA GLY A 690 -5.47 22.13 6.79
C GLY A 690 -5.10 23.12 5.69
N LEU A 691 -4.95 24.41 6.01
CA LEU A 691 -4.53 25.42 5.04
C LEU A 691 -3.11 25.16 4.52
N SER A 692 -2.16 24.84 5.40
CA SER A 692 -0.81 24.45 5.00
C SER A 692 -0.79 23.23 4.06
N SER A 693 -1.66 22.23 4.31
CA SER A 693 -1.84 21.10 3.39
C SER A 693 -2.44 21.53 2.04
N LEU A 694 -3.45 22.41 2.04
CA LEU A 694 -4.08 22.95 0.84
C LEU A 694 -3.05 23.67 -0.07
N TYR A 695 -2.19 24.51 0.51
CA TYR A 695 -1.17 25.28 -0.21
C TYR A 695 0.08 24.46 -0.60
N SER A 696 0.18 23.18 -0.23
CA SER A 696 1.36 22.34 -0.49
C SER A 696 1.69 22.10 -1.98
N VAL A 697 0.79 22.48 -2.89
CA VAL A 697 0.98 22.39 -4.35
C VAL A 697 1.59 23.65 -4.96
N LEU A 698 1.72 24.72 -4.18
CA LEU A 698 2.39 25.93 -4.61
C LEU A 698 3.91 25.70 -4.71
N PRO A 699 4.60 26.32 -5.67
CA PRO A 699 6.05 26.19 -5.82
C PRO A 699 6.78 26.72 -4.58
N LYS A 700 7.90 26.07 -4.26
CA LYS A 700 8.75 26.45 -3.13
C LYS A 700 10.18 26.69 -3.60
N VAL A 701 10.81 27.75 -3.13
CA VAL A 701 12.20 28.07 -3.42
C VAL A 701 13.02 27.90 -2.16
N PHE A 702 14.08 27.12 -2.24
CA PHE A 702 15.00 26.82 -1.15
C PHE A 702 16.33 27.55 -1.34
N SER A 703 16.81 28.14 -0.25
CA SER A 703 18.11 28.81 -0.16
C SER A 703 18.94 28.08 0.88
N LYS A 704 20.11 27.57 0.48
CA LYS A 704 21.04 26.91 1.39
C LYS A 704 21.76 27.96 2.23
N THR A 705 21.58 27.91 3.55
CA THR A 705 22.10 28.93 4.49
C THR A 705 23.44 28.51 5.09
N SER A 706 23.62 27.22 5.36
CA SER A 706 24.89 26.66 5.81
C SER A 706 25.06 25.22 5.33
N SER A 707 26.32 24.82 5.15
CA SER A 707 26.71 23.46 4.81
C SER A 707 28.09 23.18 5.36
N THR A 708 28.28 22.00 5.94
CA THR A 708 29.62 21.49 6.29
C THR A 708 30.24 20.64 5.18
N ARG A 709 29.58 20.56 4.00
CA ARG A 709 30.11 19.87 2.81
C ARG A 709 30.82 20.84 1.89
N GLU A 710 31.77 20.30 1.13
CA GLU A 710 32.43 21.04 0.05
C GLU A 710 31.40 21.51 -0.98
N GLN A 711 31.63 22.72 -1.51
CA GLN A 711 30.77 23.27 -2.55
C GLN A 711 31.08 22.60 -3.88
N VAL A 712 30.02 22.15 -4.56
CA VAL A 712 30.13 21.66 -5.93
C VAL A 712 30.48 22.84 -6.85
N ALA A 713 31.52 22.67 -7.67
CA ALA A 713 31.95 23.64 -8.67
C ALA A 713 30.79 24.01 -9.60
N GLU A 714 30.72 25.26 -10.04
CA GLU A 714 29.58 25.77 -10.81
C GLU A 714 29.35 24.99 -12.12
N ALA A 715 30.43 24.58 -12.79
CA ALA A 715 30.37 23.78 -14.01
C ALA A 715 29.71 22.40 -13.81
N ASP A 716 29.78 21.84 -12.60
CA ASP A 716 29.28 20.50 -12.26
C ASP A 716 27.88 20.56 -11.61
N ARG A 717 27.24 21.74 -11.58
CA ARG A 717 25.92 21.90 -10.97
C ARG A 717 24.80 21.36 -11.85
N LEU A 718 24.01 20.46 -11.29
CA LEU A 718 22.78 19.96 -11.89
C LEU A 718 21.75 21.09 -11.92
N LYS A 719 21.41 21.55 -13.14
CA LYS A 719 20.48 22.67 -13.34
C LYS A 719 19.02 22.23 -13.22
N LYS A 720 18.67 21.05 -13.75
CA LYS A 720 17.31 20.52 -13.77
C LYS A 720 17.31 19.02 -13.48
N LEU A 721 16.45 18.62 -12.55
CA LEU A 721 16.14 17.22 -12.24
C LEU A 721 14.62 17.06 -12.21
N ALA A 722 14.09 16.05 -12.89
CA ALA A 722 12.69 15.67 -12.73
C ALA A 722 12.58 14.45 -11.81
N ILE A 723 11.54 14.42 -10.99
CA ILE A 723 11.13 13.24 -10.22
C ILE A 723 9.76 12.83 -10.76
N VAL A 724 9.69 11.65 -11.38
CA VAL A 724 8.47 11.12 -11.99
C VAL A 724 7.99 9.94 -11.16
N VAL A 725 6.79 10.05 -10.58
CA VAL A 725 6.21 9.03 -9.70
C VAL A 725 5.06 8.35 -10.42
N VAL A 726 5.05 7.02 -10.48
CA VAL A 726 4.05 6.24 -11.21
C VAL A 726 3.38 5.18 -10.34
N SER A 727 2.11 4.90 -10.66
CA SER A 727 1.31 3.82 -10.09
C SER A 727 0.22 3.41 -11.07
N SER A 728 -0.54 2.37 -10.74
CA SER A 728 -1.75 2.00 -11.48
C SER A 728 -2.82 1.42 -10.58
N ARG A 729 -4.05 1.36 -11.10
CA ARG A 729 -5.17 0.65 -10.49
C ARG A 729 -6.00 -0.01 -11.59
N GLU A 730 -6.41 -1.25 -11.38
CA GLU A 730 -7.31 -1.96 -12.29
C GLU A 730 -8.60 -1.14 -12.51
N SER A 731 -9.07 -1.11 -13.75
CA SER A 731 -10.34 -0.48 -14.15
C SER A 731 -11.32 -1.50 -14.73
N ASP A 732 -10.79 -2.58 -15.34
CA ASP A 732 -11.58 -3.68 -15.89
C ASP A 732 -10.85 -5.01 -15.65
N ALA A 733 -11.44 -5.89 -14.83
CA ALA A 733 -10.85 -7.19 -14.48
C ALA A 733 -11.89 -8.24 -14.07
N MET A 734 -11.59 -9.50 -14.39
CA MET A 734 -12.29 -10.68 -13.88
C MET A 734 -11.52 -11.28 -12.68
N PHE A 735 -12.22 -11.99 -11.80
CA PHE A 735 -11.59 -12.70 -10.67
C PHE A 735 -10.64 -13.83 -11.12
N ARG A 736 -10.81 -14.37 -12.34
CA ARG A 736 -9.96 -15.45 -12.86
C ARG A 736 -8.53 -14.96 -13.14
N HIS A 737 -7.54 -15.81 -12.84
CA HIS A 737 -6.12 -15.50 -13.00
C HIS A 737 -5.63 -15.57 -14.44
N GLU A 738 -6.22 -16.44 -15.27
CA GLU A 738 -5.85 -16.69 -16.67
C GLU A 738 -5.94 -15.43 -17.55
N THR A 739 -6.72 -14.42 -17.15
CA THR A 739 -6.97 -13.20 -17.94
C THR A 739 -6.15 -11.99 -17.49
N ARG A 740 -5.15 -12.18 -16.61
CA ARG A 740 -4.44 -11.06 -15.96
C ARG A 740 -3.81 -10.07 -16.93
N GLN A 741 -3.22 -10.54 -18.04
CA GLN A 741 -2.60 -9.67 -19.05
C GLN A 741 -3.61 -8.88 -19.89
N ASN A 742 -4.85 -9.38 -20.02
CA ASN A 742 -5.93 -8.75 -20.77
C ASN A 742 -6.70 -7.71 -19.96
N ARG A 743 -6.40 -7.57 -18.66
CA ARG A 743 -7.02 -6.56 -17.79
C ARG A 743 -6.68 -5.15 -18.28
N ILE A 744 -7.57 -4.20 -18.01
CA ILE A 744 -7.32 -2.77 -18.23
C ILE A 744 -7.03 -2.14 -16.88
N ALA A 745 -6.03 -1.28 -16.85
CA ALA A 745 -5.66 -0.48 -15.69
C ALA A 745 -5.55 1.00 -16.07
N ASN A 746 -5.86 1.86 -15.11
CA ASN A 746 -5.57 3.28 -15.22
C ASN A 746 -4.19 3.55 -14.60
N LEU A 747 -3.23 3.90 -15.46
CA LEU A 747 -1.94 4.46 -15.09
C LEU A 747 -2.16 5.85 -14.51
N ILE A 748 -1.48 6.16 -13.42
CA ILE A 748 -1.55 7.45 -12.72
C ILE A 748 -0.14 7.87 -12.28
N GLY A 749 0.16 9.17 -12.35
CA GLY A 749 1.42 9.68 -11.83
C GLY A 749 1.50 11.19 -11.67
N GLU A 750 2.64 11.63 -11.15
CA GLU A 750 3.01 13.04 -11.09
C GLU A 750 4.47 13.27 -11.49
N ALA A 751 4.71 14.38 -12.18
CA ALA A 751 6.04 14.87 -12.49
C ALA A 751 6.35 16.12 -11.64
N ILE A 752 7.51 16.11 -10.99
CA ILE A 752 7.98 17.17 -10.10
C ILE A 752 9.30 17.68 -10.65
N GLY A 753 9.43 19.00 -10.76
CA GLY A 753 10.64 19.67 -11.19
C GLY A 753 11.44 20.17 -10.00
N VAL A 754 12.75 19.93 -10.04
CA VAL A 754 13.74 20.55 -9.16
C VAL A 754 14.70 21.33 -10.05
N GLU A 755 14.57 22.65 -10.04
CA GLU A 755 15.34 23.55 -10.89
C GLU A 755 16.23 24.47 -10.05
N ARG A 756 17.51 24.57 -10.41
CA ARG A 756 18.46 25.46 -9.76
C ARG A 756 18.63 26.73 -10.58
N SER A 757 18.43 27.88 -9.96
CA SER A 757 18.69 29.19 -10.57
C SER A 757 20.19 29.54 -10.55
N PRO A 758 20.64 30.50 -11.38
CA PRO A 758 22.04 30.93 -11.42
C PRO A 758 22.57 31.44 -10.07
N ASP A 759 21.71 32.02 -9.24
CA ASP A 759 22.02 32.47 -7.86
C ASP A 759 22.14 31.31 -6.85
N GLY A 760 21.98 30.05 -7.29
CA GLY A 760 22.12 28.86 -6.47
C GLY A 760 20.86 28.44 -5.71
N ARG A 761 19.77 29.22 -5.75
CA ARG A 761 18.48 28.83 -5.16
C ARG A 761 17.86 27.66 -5.92
N ILE A 762 17.06 26.86 -5.23
CA ILE A 762 16.49 25.62 -5.77
C ILE A 762 14.97 25.70 -5.69
N ARG A 763 14.30 25.73 -6.83
CA ARG A 763 12.85 25.70 -6.95
C ARG A 763 12.37 24.25 -7.04
N VAL A 764 11.44 23.88 -6.17
CA VAL A 764 10.72 22.60 -6.20
C VAL A 764 9.26 22.87 -6.51
N GLU A 765 8.74 22.28 -7.59
CA GLU A 765 7.33 22.40 -7.94
C GLU A 765 6.75 21.17 -8.62
N ARG A 766 5.44 20.94 -8.45
CA ARG A 766 4.74 19.95 -9.29
C ARG A 766 4.59 20.55 -10.69
N LEU A 767 5.18 19.88 -11.68
CA LEU A 767 5.06 20.26 -13.08
C LEU A 767 3.70 19.84 -13.60
N GLN A 768 3.33 18.57 -13.48
CA GLN A 768 2.02 18.08 -13.91
C GLN A 768 1.65 16.78 -13.23
N THR A 769 0.36 16.44 -13.27
CA THR A 769 -0.13 15.07 -13.08
C THR A 769 -0.52 14.46 -14.42
N PHE A 770 -0.54 13.14 -14.49
CA PHE A 770 -0.98 12.41 -15.67
C PHE A 770 -1.76 11.17 -15.28
N ALA A 771 -2.72 10.81 -16.12
CA ALA A 771 -3.49 9.58 -16.01
C ALA A 771 -3.90 9.09 -17.39
N GLY A 772 -3.98 7.78 -17.59
CA GLY A 772 -4.38 7.17 -18.85
C GLY A 772 -4.67 5.68 -18.71
N LYS A 773 -5.57 5.17 -19.54
CA LYS A 773 -5.85 3.72 -19.59
C LYS A 773 -4.78 3.00 -20.40
N GLU A 774 -4.41 1.82 -19.94
CA GLU A 774 -3.56 0.88 -20.67
C GLU A 774 -4.03 -0.55 -20.37
N THR A 775 -3.84 -1.48 -21.31
CA THR A 775 -3.90 -2.90 -20.94
C THR A 775 -2.74 -3.23 -20.01
N VAL A 776 -2.88 -4.19 -19.11
CA VAL A 776 -1.80 -4.60 -18.18
C VAL A 776 -0.54 -5.02 -18.95
N ARG A 777 -0.69 -5.61 -20.14
CA ARG A 777 0.43 -5.92 -21.04
C ARG A 777 1.16 -4.67 -21.53
N GLN A 778 0.44 -3.64 -21.96
CA GLN A 778 1.03 -2.39 -22.45
C GLN A 778 1.60 -1.53 -21.32
N LEU A 779 0.99 -1.60 -20.13
CA LEU A 779 1.34 -0.80 -18.96
C LEU A 779 2.83 -0.90 -18.58
N TYR A 780 3.42 -2.08 -18.77
CA TYR A 780 4.81 -2.39 -18.40
C TYR A 780 5.74 -2.51 -19.60
N VAL A 781 5.32 -2.07 -20.79
CA VAL A 781 6.12 -2.16 -22.02
C VAL A 781 6.05 -0.86 -22.82
N THR A 782 4.85 -0.40 -23.18
CA THR A 782 4.64 0.77 -24.06
C THR A 782 3.51 1.72 -23.59
N PRO A 783 3.52 2.22 -22.34
CA PRO A 783 2.49 3.14 -21.84
C PRO A 783 2.64 4.54 -22.47
N LYS A 784 1.70 4.93 -23.32
CA LYS A 784 1.83 6.14 -24.15
C LYS A 784 1.86 7.41 -23.31
N VAL A 785 0.95 7.54 -22.35
CA VAL A 785 0.84 8.73 -21.49
C VAL A 785 2.14 9.02 -20.71
N LEU A 786 2.89 7.95 -20.36
CA LEU A 786 4.15 8.07 -19.64
C LEU A 786 5.27 8.50 -20.59
N MET A 787 5.36 7.92 -21.78
CA MET A 787 6.31 8.34 -22.80
C MET A 787 6.11 9.81 -23.19
N ASP A 788 4.85 10.21 -23.42
CA ASP A 788 4.52 11.61 -23.70
C ASP A 788 5.02 12.51 -22.57
N THR A 789 4.78 12.14 -21.31
CA THR A 789 5.26 12.91 -20.14
C THR A 789 6.78 13.03 -20.13
N ILE A 790 7.52 11.94 -20.35
CA ILE A 790 8.99 11.94 -20.37
C ILE A 790 9.53 12.78 -21.53
N ALA A 791 8.95 12.68 -22.72
CA ALA A 791 9.34 13.45 -23.89
C ALA A 791 9.13 14.96 -23.67
N HIS A 792 8.02 15.38 -23.05
CA HIS A 792 7.78 16.78 -22.70
C HIS A 792 8.82 17.28 -21.68
N LEU A 793 9.14 16.51 -20.65
CA LEU A 793 10.17 16.88 -19.68
C LEU A 793 11.55 17.03 -20.34
N TYR A 794 11.90 16.11 -21.24
CA TYR A 794 13.14 16.21 -22.00
C TYR A 794 13.19 17.48 -22.86
N ALA A 795 12.09 17.81 -23.55
CA ALA A 795 11.96 19.05 -24.33
C ALA A 795 12.10 20.31 -23.45
N ASP A 796 11.64 20.26 -22.20
CA ASP A 796 11.79 21.34 -21.20
C ASP A 796 13.20 21.42 -20.58
N GLY A 797 14.14 20.57 -21.03
CA GLY A 797 15.54 20.57 -20.64
C GLY A 797 15.88 19.66 -19.45
N TYR A 798 14.98 18.76 -19.05
CA TYR A 798 15.25 17.78 -17.99
C TYR A 798 15.97 16.55 -18.57
N GLN A 799 17.29 16.51 -18.40
CA GLN A 799 18.14 15.39 -18.86
C GLN A 799 18.30 14.28 -17.80
N HIS A 800 17.99 14.56 -16.54
CA HIS A 800 18.05 13.60 -15.43
C HIS A 800 16.66 13.39 -14.86
N ILE A 801 16.22 12.13 -14.78
CA ILE A 801 14.91 11.75 -14.26
C ILE A 801 15.07 10.69 -13.18
N VAL A 802 14.69 11.00 -11.94
CA VAL A 802 14.46 9.99 -10.90
C VAL A 802 13.07 9.40 -11.12
N TYR A 803 13.02 8.15 -11.56
CA TYR A 803 11.79 7.46 -11.91
C TYR A 803 11.36 6.55 -10.76
N ILE A 804 10.27 6.89 -10.09
CA ILE A 804 9.81 6.27 -8.85
C ILE A 804 8.54 5.46 -9.08
N ALA A 805 8.59 4.17 -8.73
CA ALA A 805 7.42 3.31 -8.70
C ALA A 805 7.31 2.57 -7.36
N GLN A 806 6.16 1.93 -7.14
CA GLN A 806 6.05 0.98 -6.04
C GLN A 806 7.04 -0.16 -6.26
N THR A 807 7.63 -0.57 -5.14
CA THR A 807 8.62 -1.62 -5.02
C THR A 807 8.29 -2.89 -5.83
N PRO A 808 9.21 -3.35 -6.71
CA PRO A 808 8.95 -4.46 -7.63
C PRO A 808 9.22 -5.85 -7.02
N TYR A 809 9.54 -5.97 -5.72
CA TYR A 809 10.08 -7.21 -5.18
C TYR A 809 9.19 -8.42 -5.43
N SER A 810 9.82 -9.46 -5.94
CA SER A 810 9.26 -10.80 -5.95
C SER A 810 9.24 -11.33 -4.50
N SER A 811 8.23 -12.12 -4.15
CA SER A 811 8.31 -12.97 -2.96
C SER A 811 8.89 -14.34 -3.33
N THR A 812 9.62 -14.44 -4.44
CA THR A 812 10.05 -15.70 -5.05
C THR A 812 11.49 -16.04 -4.69
N LEU A 813 11.83 -17.33 -4.67
CA LEU A 813 13.19 -17.84 -4.49
C LEU A 813 13.98 -17.96 -5.80
N HIS A 814 13.39 -17.54 -6.92
CA HIS A 814 13.94 -17.58 -8.27
C HIS A 814 14.17 -18.97 -8.83
N ILE A 815 13.46 -19.96 -8.30
CA ILE A 815 13.53 -21.37 -8.71
C ILE A 815 12.91 -21.54 -10.11
N THR A 816 11.80 -20.84 -10.39
CA THR A 816 11.03 -21.05 -11.64
C THR A 816 11.27 -19.99 -12.71
N ARG A 817 12.33 -19.17 -12.57
CA ARG A 817 12.64 -18.06 -13.50
C ARG A 817 12.87 -18.57 -14.94
N THR A 818 11.99 -18.17 -15.86
CA THR A 818 12.18 -18.36 -17.31
C THR A 818 12.51 -17.05 -18.07
N ASN A 819 12.15 -15.88 -17.53
CA ASN A 819 12.53 -14.54 -18.02
C ASN A 819 12.72 -13.59 -16.83
N THR A 820 13.79 -12.79 -16.82
CA THR A 820 14.15 -11.88 -15.71
C THR A 820 13.29 -10.62 -15.60
N ASP A 821 12.52 -10.26 -16.64
CA ASP A 821 11.82 -8.97 -16.73
C ASP A 821 10.36 -8.98 -16.21
N ASP A 822 9.72 -10.14 -16.08
CA ASP A 822 8.27 -10.23 -15.84
C ASP A 822 7.84 -9.77 -14.43
N GLU A 823 8.77 -9.69 -13.48
CA GLU A 823 8.50 -9.31 -12.08
C GLU A 823 8.78 -7.84 -11.78
N LEU A 824 9.45 -7.13 -12.69
CA LEU A 824 9.89 -5.75 -12.45
C LEU A 824 8.82 -4.70 -12.73
N TYR A 825 7.69 -5.08 -13.34
CA TYR A 825 6.53 -4.22 -13.59
C TYR A 825 6.93 -2.85 -14.20
N PHE A 826 6.71 -1.75 -13.47
CA PHE A 826 7.08 -0.39 -13.90
C PHE A 826 8.59 -0.17 -14.01
N MET A 827 9.41 -1.11 -13.59
CA MET A 827 10.87 -1.12 -13.68
C MET A 827 11.40 -2.14 -14.70
N SER A 828 10.56 -2.67 -15.60
CA SER A 828 11.01 -3.63 -16.61
C SER A 828 12.02 -3.01 -17.59
N GLY A 829 12.97 -3.80 -18.09
CA GLY A 829 13.93 -3.33 -19.08
C GLY A 829 13.25 -2.79 -20.34
N GLN A 830 12.22 -3.48 -20.83
CA GLN A 830 11.45 -3.08 -22.01
C GLN A 830 10.80 -1.70 -21.86
N LEU A 831 10.19 -1.42 -20.71
CA LEU A 831 9.58 -0.12 -20.44
C LEU A 831 10.63 1.00 -20.41
N ILE A 832 11.72 0.80 -19.68
CA ILE A 832 12.78 1.82 -19.57
C ILE A 832 13.41 2.10 -20.94
N GLN A 833 13.58 1.08 -21.79
CA GLN A 833 14.04 1.24 -23.17
C GLN A 833 13.05 2.09 -23.99
N TYR A 834 11.76 1.80 -23.88
CA TYR A 834 10.71 2.57 -24.55
C TYR A 834 10.72 4.04 -24.12
N LEU A 835 10.86 4.33 -22.83
CA LEU A 835 10.89 5.70 -22.29
C LEU A 835 12.12 6.51 -22.72
N LYS A 836 13.22 5.85 -23.09
CA LYS A 836 14.44 6.50 -23.59
C LYS A 836 14.49 6.62 -25.12
N GLN A 837 13.55 5.99 -25.83
CA GLN A 837 13.61 5.88 -27.28
C GLN A 837 13.69 7.27 -27.95
N ASN A 838 14.75 7.49 -28.75
CA ASN A 838 15.06 8.76 -29.43
C ASN A 838 15.41 9.93 -28.50
N LEU A 839 15.85 9.67 -27.26
CA LEU A 839 16.24 10.67 -26.26
C LEU A 839 17.68 10.40 -25.75
N ASP A 840 18.67 10.61 -26.61
CA ASP A 840 20.06 10.12 -26.40
C ASP A 840 20.72 10.62 -25.10
N ASN A 841 20.49 11.88 -24.74
CA ASN A 841 21.08 12.52 -23.55
C ASN A 841 20.25 12.31 -22.27
N LEU A 842 19.16 11.55 -22.33
CA LEU A 842 18.32 11.28 -21.18
C LEU A 842 18.93 10.19 -20.30
N THR A 843 19.05 10.48 -19.01
CA THR A 843 19.38 9.50 -17.98
C THR A 843 18.19 9.30 -17.05
N ILE A 844 17.69 8.06 -17.01
CA ILE A 844 16.64 7.62 -16.11
C ILE A 844 17.29 6.84 -14.97
N TYR A 845 16.92 7.18 -13.73
CA TYR A 845 17.33 6.51 -12.51
C TYR A 845 16.13 5.75 -11.93
N PRO A 846 16.01 4.43 -12.16
CA PRO A 846 14.92 3.62 -11.61
C PRO A 846 15.07 3.51 -10.10
N VAL A 847 14.08 3.99 -9.35
CA VAL A 847 14.11 4.07 -7.89
C VAL A 847 12.80 3.57 -7.32
N PHE A 848 12.85 2.79 -6.26
CA PHE A 848 11.67 2.44 -5.47
C PHE A 848 11.95 2.75 -4.00
N PHE A 849 10.88 2.79 -3.21
CA PHE A 849 10.97 3.15 -1.80
C PHE A 849 10.16 2.21 -0.93
N ASP A 850 10.66 1.96 0.27
CA ASP A 850 9.94 1.20 1.28
C ASP A 850 10.06 1.86 2.65
N LYS A 851 9.13 1.53 3.54
CA LYS A 851 9.08 2.05 4.89
C LYS A 851 9.53 0.99 5.87
N TYR A 852 10.55 1.32 6.63
CA TYR A 852 11.01 0.51 7.76
C TYR A 852 10.92 1.31 9.06
N TYR A 853 11.28 0.67 10.17
CA TYR A 853 11.09 1.24 11.50
C TYR A 853 12.36 1.19 12.33
N VAL A 854 12.65 2.30 13.00
CA VAL A 854 13.79 2.46 13.90
C VAL A 854 13.33 2.90 15.28
N ARG A 855 14.15 2.70 16.31
CA ARG A 855 13.92 3.29 17.63
C ARG A 855 14.89 4.43 17.89
N LYS A 856 14.37 5.57 18.36
CA LYS A 856 15.19 6.69 18.82
C LYS A 856 15.78 6.35 20.18
N SER A 857 17.10 6.39 20.31
CA SER A 857 17.85 6.00 21.51
C SER A 857 18.06 7.18 22.48
N GLN A 858 18.19 8.41 21.96
CA GLN A 858 18.39 9.61 22.78
C GLN A 858 17.28 10.65 22.52
N ASP A 859 16.65 11.16 23.58
CA ASP A 859 15.65 12.23 23.47
C ASP A 859 16.23 13.56 23.96
N ARG A 860 17.14 14.14 23.17
CA ARG A 860 17.77 15.44 23.48
C ARG A 860 16.94 16.65 23.04
N GLY A 861 15.63 16.51 22.82
CA GLY A 861 14.79 17.63 22.38
C GLY A 861 15.07 18.17 20.96
N VAL A 862 16.16 17.73 20.30
CA VAL A 862 16.53 18.13 18.94
C VAL A 862 15.60 17.46 17.93
N LYS A 863 14.77 18.28 17.26
CA LYS A 863 13.85 17.86 16.19
C LYS A 863 14.53 18.08 14.84
N SER A 864 15.53 17.28 14.51
CA SER A 864 16.19 17.34 13.19
C SER A 864 15.55 16.37 12.20
N SER A 865 15.77 16.65 10.92
CA SER A 865 15.54 15.72 9.82
C SER A 865 16.84 15.00 9.54
N TRP A 866 16.81 13.67 9.47
CA TRP A 866 18.02 12.88 9.43
C TRP A 866 18.12 12.11 8.13
N ALA A 867 19.32 12.02 7.58
CA ALA A 867 19.59 11.31 6.33
C ALA A 867 20.77 10.35 6.52
N ILE A 868 20.65 9.13 6.01
CA ILE A 868 21.78 8.21 5.85
C ILE A 868 22.08 8.19 4.36
N GLU A 869 23.21 8.80 4.00
CA GLU A 869 23.68 8.98 2.62
C GLU A 869 24.91 8.11 2.34
N ASP A 870 25.65 7.82 3.40
CA ASP A 870 26.76 6.90 3.39
C ASP A 870 26.23 5.49 3.61
N THR A 871 26.19 4.72 2.53
CA THR A 871 25.86 3.30 2.55
C THR A 871 27.14 2.47 2.46
N GLN A 872 28.24 2.90 3.10
CA GLN A 872 29.55 2.21 3.16
C GLN A 872 29.50 0.74 3.62
N GLU A 873 28.44 0.31 4.33
CA GLU A 873 28.21 -1.12 4.66
C GLU A 873 27.55 -1.92 3.52
N LEU A 874 26.81 -1.29 2.60
CA LEU A 874 26.19 -1.92 1.42
C LEU A 874 27.16 -2.08 0.24
N THR A 875 28.34 -1.45 0.36
CA THR A 875 29.27 -1.13 -0.71
C THR A 875 30.56 -1.96 -0.69
N ARG A 876 30.73 -2.92 0.23
CA ARG A 876 31.84 -3.90 0.13
C ARG A 876 31.75 -4.85 -1.09
N LEU A 877 30.82 -4.61 -2.01
CA LEU A 877 30.44 -5.47 -3.14
C LEU A 877 30.31 -4.67 -4.45
N TRP A 878 31.14 -3.62 -4.64
CA TRP A 878 30.96 -2.63 -5.70
C TRP A 878 30.97 -3.15 -7.14
N ASP A 879 31.70 -4.24 -7.41
CA ASP A 879 31.77 -4.89 -8.73
C ASP A 879 31.05 -6.24 -8.74
N ASP A 880 30.19 -6.48 -7.76
CA ASP A 880 29.50 -7.75 -7.65
C ASP A 880 28.35 -7.82 -8.69
N PRO A 881 28.44 -8.69 -9.73
CA PRO A 881 27.35 -8.87 -10.69
C PRO A 881 26.09 -9.46 -10.04
N ARG A 882 26.17 -9.91 -8.78
CA ARG A 882 25.10 -10.58 -8.01
C ARG A 882 24.15 -9.62 -7.30
N GLN A 883 24.52 -8.35 -7.12
CA GLN A 883 23.63 -7.36 -6.51
C GLN A 883 22.58 -6.88 -7.52
N GLN A 884 21.30 -7.08 -7.19
CA GLN A 884 20.16 -6.69 -8.05
C GLN A 884 19.41 -5.49 -7.49
N ALA A 885 19.20 -5.40 -6.18
CA ALA A 885 18.48 -4.30 -5.53
C ALA A 885 19.28 -3.69 -4.36
N VAL A 886 19.63 -2.40 -4.45
CA VAL A 886 20.56 -1.75 -3.51
C VAL A 886 19.96 -0.46 -2.94
N VAL A 887 19.95 -0.35 -1.62
CA VAL A 887 19.62 0.89 -0.89
C VAL A 887 20.73 1.91 -1.06
N PHE A 888 20.37 3.15 -1.40
CA PHE A 888 21.34 4.23 -1.57
C PHE A 888 21.03 5.47 -0.72
N PHE A 889 19.83 5.57 -0.15
CA PHE A 889 19.44 6.74 0.64
C PHE A 889 18.34 6.40 1.65
N ASN A 890 18.51 6.79 2.91
CA ASN A 890 17.47 6.64 3.92
C ASN A 890 17.14 7.98 4.58
N LEU A 891 15.86 8.24 4.78
CA LEU A 891 15.36 9.45 5.43
C LEU A 891 14.55 9.12 6.67
N LEU A 892 14.85 9.83 7.75
CA LEU A 892 14.24 9.63 9.06
C LEU A 892 13.77 10.96 9.65
N THR A 893 12.65 10.93 10.36
CA THR A 893 12.14 12.09 11.09
C THR A 893 12.39 11.96 12.58
N GLY A 894 12.98 12.98 13.20
CA GLY A 894 13.08 13.07 14.67
C GLY A 894 11.76 13.43 15.37
N SER A 895 10.69 13.72 14.62
CA SER A 895 9.40 14.18 15.12
C SER A 895 8.51 13.03 15.57
N ILE A 896 8.26 12.91 16.88
CA ILE A 896 7.20 12.05 17.41
C ILE A 896 5.87 12.80 17.27
N VAL A 897 5.03 12.39 16.33
CA VAL A 897 3.68 12.96 16.17
C VAL A 897 2.74 12.31 17.17
N GLY A 898 2.17 13.02 18.15
CA GLY A 898 1.22 12.44 19.12
C GLY A 898 1.12 13.26 20.41
N LYS A 899 0.12 12.97 21.27
CA LYS A 899 0.04 13.61 22.59
C LYS A 899 1.15 13.05 23.48
N SER A 900 1.99 13.94 24.02
CA SER A 900 3.14 13.63 24.88
C SER A 900 2.81 12.82 26.13
N ASN A 901 1.54 12.82 26.58
CA ASN A 901 1.13 12.19 27.83
C ASN A 901 0.70 10.72 27.65
N LEU A 902 0.82 10.17 26.44
CA LEU A 902 0.62 8.75 26.14
C LEU A 902 1.95 8.18 25.63
N ASP A 903 2.94 8.05 26.53
CA ASP A 903 4.25 7.40 26.30
C ASP A 903 4.15 6.00 25.67
N ASN A 904 2.95 5.44 25.62
CA ASN A 904 2.68 4.09 25.12
C ASN A 904 2.31 3.97 23.65
N ASP A 905 2.01 5.05 22.92
CA ASP A 905 1.43 4.94 21.57
C ASP A 905 2.45 4.84 20.41
N ARG A 906 3.71 5.28 20.56
CA ARG A 906 4.69 5.28 19.45
C ARG A 906 6.11 4.90 19.88
N PHE A 907 6.33 3.60 20.06
CA PHE A 907 7.63 3.04 20.46
C PHE A 907 8.67 3.00 19.32
N TYR A 908 8.20 2.93 18.07
CA TYR A 908 9.04 2.97 16.86
C TYR A 908 8.77 4.23 16.04
N ASN A 909 9.79 4.69 15.32
CA ASN A 909 9.76 5.81 14.38
C ASN A 909 9.85 5.25 12.96
N GLY A 910 9.08 5.82 12.03
CA GLY A 910 9.19 5.44 10.63
C GLY A 910 10.44 6.02 9.98
N ALA A 911 10.97 5.28 9.02
CA ALA A 911 12.03 5.68 8.11
C ALA A 911 11.62 5.29 6.69
N ILE A 912 12.05 6.06 5.69
CA ILE A 912 11.90 5.72 4.27
C ILE A 912 13.27 5.34 3.74
N SER A 913 13.32 4.22 3.05
CA SER A 913 14.49 3.72 2.34
C SER A 913 14.26 3.84 0.85
N TYR A 914 15.24 4.38 0.12
CA TYR A 914 15.28 4.44 -1.33
C TYR A 914 16.32 3.48 -1.86
N SER A 915 15.91 2.73 -2.89
CA SER A 915 16.74 1.70 -3.50
C SER A 915 16.63 1.78 -5.02
N THR A 916 17.65 1.27 -5.70
CA THR A 916 17.72 1.17 -7.16
C THR A 916 18.04 -0.26 -7.58
N LEU A 917 17.91 -0.52 -8.89
CA LEU A 917 18.24 -1.80 -9.49
C LEU A 917 19.58 -1.70 -10.24
N LEU A 918 20.48 -2.65 -10.00
CA LEU A 918 21.80 -2.73 -10.63
C LEU A 918 21.92 -4.03 -11.44
N ASN A 919 22.75 -4.01 -12.49
CA ASN A 919 23.05 -5.16 -13.35
C ASN A 919 21.85 -5.76 -14.11
N ILE A 920 20.67 -5.11 -14.08
CA ILE A 920 19.43 -5.58 -14.73
C ILE A 920 19.30 -5.06 -16.16
N TYR A 921 19.68 -3.80 -16.41
CA TYR A 921 19.36 -3.09 -17.65
C TYR A 921 20.43 -3.27 -18.76
N ARG A 922 21.02 -4.46 -18.87
CA ARG A 922 22.08 -4.74 -19.87
C ARG A 922 21.56 -4.42 -21.28
N GLY A 923 22.21 -3.47 -21.96
CA GLY A 923 21.82 -3.02 -23.30
C GLY A 923 20.64 -2.04 -23.36
N VAL A 924 20.06 -1.66 -22.21
CA VAL A 924 18.95 -0.71 -22.09
C VAL A 924 19.41 0.61 -21.45
N LEU A 925 20.05 0.52 -20.28
CA LEU A 925 20.67 1.65 -19.60
C LEU A 925 22.18 1.41 -19.47
N ASP A 926 22.94 2.50 -19.44
CA ASP A 926 24.32 2.42 -18.97
C ASP A 926 24.29 2.32 -17.44
N ASP A 927 24.53 1.12 -16.93
CA ASP A 927 24.60 0.83 -15.49
C ASP A 927 25.62 1.75 -14.79
N ARG A 928 26.64 2.23 -15.52
CA ARG A 928 27.58 3.23 -15.05
C ARG A 928 26.89 4.54 -14.67
N ASN A 929 25.89 4.99 -15.43
CA ASN A 929 25.15 6.22 -15.14
C ASN A 929 24.34 6.07 -13.85
N ILE A 930 23.68 4.93 -13.64
CA ILE A 930 22.95 4.64 -12.39
C ILE A 930 23.93 4.67 -11.22
N ARG A 931 25.08 3.99 -11.35
CA ARG A 931 26.10 3.94 -10.31
C ARG A 931 26.68 5.32 -10.01
N GLN A 932 27.01 6.13 -11.01
CA GLN A 932 27.50 7.51 -10.82
C GLN A 932 26.45 8.45 -10.19
N GLY A 933 25.17 8.26 -10.53
CA GLY A 933 24.10 9.12 -10.04
C GLY A 933 23.58 8.76 -8.66
N LEU A 934 23.63 7.49 -8.25
CA LEU A 934 23.00 7.03 -7.01
C LEU A 934 23.95 6.33 -6.04
N ILE A 935 25.01 5.67 -6.52
CA ILE A 935 25.83 4.75 -5.71
C ILE A 935 27.17 5.38 -5.35
N TYR A 936 27.97 5.74 -6.36
CA TYR A 936 29.31 6.30 -6.20
C TYR A 936 29.26 7.70 -5.59
N ASP A 937 30.13 7.93 -4.61
CA ASP A 937 30.24 9.25 -4.01
C ASP A 937 30.80 10.24 -5.03
N GLY A 938 30.07 11.32 -5.23
CA GLY A 938 30.41 12.35 -6.19
C GLY A 938 29.37 13.47 -6.25
N PRO A 939 29.67 14.56 -6.99
CA PRO A 939 28.81 15.74 -7.04
C PRO A 939 27.40 15.47 -7.58
N LEU A 940 27.26 14.54 -8.52
CA LEU A 940 25.95 14.19 -9.10
C LEU A 940 25.04 13.50 -8.07
N LYS A 941 25.55 12.46 -7.39
CA LYS A 941 24.84 11.78 -6.30
C LYS A 941 24.43 12.77 -5.22
N GLN A 942 25.36 13.61 -4.75
CA GLN A 942 25.05 14.62 -3.73
C GLN A 942 23.88 15.53 -4.15
N GLN A 943 23.84 15.99 -5.40
CA GLN A 943 22.80 16.87 -5.90
C GLN A 943 21.46 16.16 -6.12
N ILE A 944 21.45 14.88 -6.51
CA ILE A 944 20.24 14.07 -6.59
C ILE A 944 19.66 13.84 -5.17
N LEU A 945 20.50 13.48 -4.20
CA LEU A 945 20.07 13.28 -2.81
C LEU A 945 19.57 14.59 -2.15
N GLU A 946 20.21 15.72 -2.43
CA GLU A 946 19.73 17.05 -2.02
C GLU A 946 18.34 17.32 -2.62
N SER A 947 18.16 17.08 -3.92
CA SER A 947 16.88 17.29 -4.61
C SER A 947 15.77 16.42 -4.03
N MET A 948 16.04 15.15 -3.73
CA MET A 948 15.11 14.25 -3.06
C MET A 948 14.77 14.76 -1.65
N ALA A 949 15.77 15.13 -0.83
CA ALA A 949 15.53 15.68 0.50
C ALA A 949 14.67 16.96 0.48
N LEU A 950 14.93 17.86 -0.48
CA LEU A 950 14.13 19.07 -0.68
C LEU A 950 12.69 18.76 -1.08
N LEU A 951 12.44 17.70 -1.86
CA LEU A 951 11.08 17.22 -2.11
C LEU A 951 10.38 16.85 -0.79
N HIS A 952 11.03 16.09 0.10
CA HIS A 952 10.43 15.74 1.41
C HIS A 952 10.13 16.95 2.28
N PHE A 953 11.00 17.98 2.25
CA PHE A 953 10.71 19.25 2.93
C PHE A 953 9.56 19.99 2.26
N SER A 954 9.53 20.03 0.93
CA SER A 954 8.50 20.72 0.15
C SER A 954 7.10 20.15 0.40
N ARG A 955 7.00 18.85 0.68
CA ARG A 955 5.72 18.17 0.95
C ARG A 955 5.31 18.20 2.42
N PHE A 956 6.09 18.76 3.34
CA PHE A 956 5.70 18.83 4.74
C PHE A 956 4.52 19.79 4.98
N GLU A 957 3.47 19.31 5.63
CA GLU A 957 2.18 19.99 5.70
C GLU A 957 1.89 20.65 7.07
N LYS A 958 2.69 20.39 8.12
CA LYS A 958 2.43 21.01 9.43
C LYS A 958 3.14 22.35 9.54
N ASN A 959 2.44 23.33 10.10
CA ASN A 959 3.03 24.66 10.28
C ASN A 959 4.05 24.69 11.43
N THR A 960 3.82 23.89 12.46
CA THR A 960 4.71 23.79 13.62
C THR A 960 5.67 22.60 13.48
N GLN A 961 6.94 22.81 13.88
CA GLN A 961 7.95 21.74 14.03
C GLN A 961 8.24 21.00 12.71
N ARG A 962 8.75 21.75 11.73
CA ARG A 962 8.92 21.31 10.34
C ARG A 962 10.07 20.30 10.20
N SER A 963 9.80 19.15 9.58
CA SER A 963 10.77 18.07 9.32
C SER A 963 10.45 17.38 7.98
N PHE A 964 11.14 16.30 7.61
CA PHE A 964 10.75 15.54 6.40
C PHE A 964 9.29 15.05 6.49
N LYS A 965 8.51 15.19 5.42
CA LYS A 965 7.34 14.31 5.23
C LYS A 965 7.88 12.96 4.79
N LEU A 966 7.83 11.94 5.65
CA LEU A 966 8.41 10.63 5.34
C LEU A 966 7.92 10.08 4.00
N ASP A 967 6.61 10.00 3.78
CA ASP A 967 6.05 9.53 2.51
C ASP A 967 5.49 10.71 1.69
N PRO A 968 6.28 11.31 0.79
CA PRO A 968 5.82 12.41 -0.06
C PRO A 968 4.92 11.93 -1.21
N TYR A 969 4.84 10.61 -1.47
CA TYR A 969 4.20 10.01 -2.64
C TYR A 969 2.80 9.45 -2.34
N GLN A 970 2.34 9.52 -1.09
CA GLN A 970 1.05 8.99 -0.63
C GLN A 970 -0.17 9.36 -1.50
N THR A 971 -0.11 10.46 -2.26
CA THR A 971 -1.18 10.88 -3.19
C THR A 971 -1.24 10.05 -4.46
N ILE A 972 -0.14 9.39 -4.86
CA ILE A 972 -0.01 8.56 -6.06
C ILE A 972 0.10 7.06 -5.68
N ILE A 973 0.88 6.73 -4.65
CA ILE A 973 1.15 5.35 -4.21
C ILE A 973 0.56 5.12 -2.81
N GLY A 974 -0.13 4.00 -2.59
CA GLY A 974 -0.69 3.59 -1.30
C GLY A 974 -2.21 3.73 -1.14
N GLU A 975 -2.74 3.36 0.03
CA GLU A 975 -4.20 3.26 0.28
C GLU A 975 -4.96 4.59 0.28
N LYS A 976 -4.25 5.70 0.49
CA LYS A 976 -4.82 7.06 0.43
C LYS A 976 -4.54 7.76 -0.90
N SER A 977 -3.99 7.04 -1.87
CA SER A 977 -3.74 7.54 -3.22
C SER A 977 -5.03 7.93 -3.91
N CYS A 978 -4.91 8.83 -4.90
CA CYS A 978 -6.04 9.24 -5.72
C CYS A 978 -6.72 8.04 -6.40
N SER A 979 -5.94 7.09 -6.91
CA SER A 979 -6.47 5.90 -7.58
C SER A 979 -7.28 5.02 -6.62
N ALA A 980 -6.79 4.76 -5.40
CA ALA A 980 -7.53 4.01 -4.38
C ALA A 980 -8.84 4.72 -3.98
N LEU A 981 -8.81 6.04 -3.80
CA LEU A 981 -9.97 6.82 -3.40
C LEU A 981 -11.02 7.00 -4.51
N SER A 982 -10.63 6.83 -5.78
CA SER A 982 -11.51 7.00 -6.94
C SER A 982 -12.43 5.80 -7.24
N THR A 983 -12.44 4.78 -6.39
CA THR A 983 -13.27 3.58 -6.57
C THR A 983 -14.54 3.61 -5.73
N PHE A 984 -15.65 3.15 -6.29
CA PHE A 984 -16.92 2.91 -5.58
C PHE A 984 -17.74 1.81 -6.26
N ASP A 985 -18.71 1.23 -5.55
CA ASP A 985 -19.53 0.14 -6.09
C ASP A 985 -20.33 0.53 -7.34
N ALA A 986 -20.32 -0.33 -8.35
CA ALA A 986 -21.15 -0.24 -9.55
C ALA A 986 -22.64 -0.50 -9.22
N MET A 987 -23.51 -0.53 -10.25
CA MET A 987 -24.93 -0.88 -10.06
C MET A 987 -25.16 -2.28 -9.46
N SER A 988 -24.15 -3.15 -9.51
CA SER A 988 -24.19 -4.52 -9.01
C SER A 988 -23.24 -4.67 -7.83
N LEU A 989 -23.74 -5.26 -6.74
CA LEU A 989 -22.95 -5.49 -5.51
C LEU A 989 -21.69 -6.30 -5.80
N GLY A 990 -20.58 -5.92 -5.18
CA GLY A 990 -19.29 -6.60 -5.30
C GLY A 990 -18.50 -6.29 -6.58
N ILE A 991 -19.01 -5.43 -7.46
CA ILE A 991 -18.28 -4.94 -8.64
C ILE A 991 -17.86 -3.49 -8.42
N GLU A 992 -16.55 -3.20 -8.54
CA GLU A 992 -16.02 -1.84 -8.42
C GLU A 992 -16.15 -1.05 -9.74
N PHE A 993 -16.34 0.27 -9.63
CA PHE A 993 -16.24 1.26 -10.70
C PHE A 993 -15.10 2.25 -10.38
N ASN A 994 -14.22 2.51 -11.35
CA ASN A 994 -13.07 3.39 -11.20
C ASN A 994 -13.34 4.77 -11.84
N SER A 995 -13.75 5.74 -11.04
CA SER A 995 -14.16 7.05 -11.57
C SER A 995 -13.02 7.86 -12.19
N LEU A 996 -11.78 7.65 -11.75
CA LEU A 996 -10.62 8.29 -12.35
C LEU A 996 -10.39 7.76 -13.77
N ALA A 997 -10.49 6.44 -13.98
CA ALA A 997 -10.37 5.85 -15.30
C ALA A 997 -11.46 6.35 -16.26
N PHE A 998 -12.72 6.39 -15.80
CA PHE A 998 -13.83 6.93 -16.58
C PHE A 998 -13.61 8.42 -16.93
N LEU A 999 -13.21 9.25 -15.96
CA LEU A 999 -12.96 10.67 -16.21
C LEU A 999 -11.72 10.92 -17.08
N SER A 1000 -10.71 10.04 -17.06
CA SER A 1000 -9.59 10.09 -18.02
C SER A 1000 -10.09 9.92 -19.46
N GLU A 1001 -11.04 9.00 -19.71
CA GLU A 1001 -11.68 8.83 -21.03
C GLU A 1001 -12.50 10.05 -21.43
N VAL A 1002 -13.26 10.62 -20.50
CA VAL A 1002 -13.96 11.90 -20.73
C VAL A 1002 -12.95 12.99 -21.10
N SER A 1003 -11.85 13.09 -20.37
CA SER A 1003 -10.79 14.09 -20.61
C SER A 1003 -10.14 13.93 -21.99
N GLN A 1004 -9.95 12.71 -22.48
CA GLN A 1004 -9.44 12.45 -23.84
C GLN A 1004 -10.41 12.89 -24.93
N VAL A 1005 -11.72 12.78 -24.71
CA VAL A 1005 -12.73 13.29 -25.66
C VAL A 1005 -12.66 14.82 -25.79
N LEU A 1006 -12.44 15.51 -24.68
CA LEU A 1006 -12.42 16.98 -24.61
C LEU A 1006 -11.10 17.57 -25.10
N ASN A 1007 -9.98 16.96 -24.70
CA ASN A 1007 -8.65 17.35 -25.12
C ASN A 1007 -8.33 16.75 -26.49
N LYS A 1008 -8.78 17.40 -27.58
CA LYS A 1008 -8.32 17.07 -28.92
C LYS A 1008 -6.84 17.47 -29.07
N PHE A 1009 -5.95 16.54 -28.81
CA PHE A 1009 -4.55 16.57 -29.25
C PHE A 1009 -4.19 15.22 -29.85
#